data_AF-A0A1E4RBV1-F1
#
_entry.id   AF-A0A1E4RBV1-F1
#
_cell.length_a   1.000
_cell.length_b   1.000
_cell.length_c   1.000
_cell.angle_alpha   90.00
_cell.angle_beta   90.00
_cell.angle_gamma   90.00
#
_symmetry.space_group_name_H-M   'P 1'
#
loop_
_entity.id
_entity.type
_entity.pdbx_description
1 polymer ?
#
loop_
_entity_poly.entity_id
_entity_poly.type
_entity_poly.pdbx_seq_one_letter_code
_entity_poly.pdbx_strand_id
1 'polypeptide(L)'
;MNIQHKLPFQIPRILRSRPSTKLVKLILLSVVFINILYFSFFYLGEYRAFSDLTRIYSDPYRNSNDQSQSPQSLNKGGKGGRYSTAFEKLLNKKFEKVKSDKERYWLAHTELTEISVDIPIVNFLKQYQNNNDNSWLTKNALFFDPRFTLSMYINELKTNFLQFKKPDQEGKVDANSVPTIKLPFHWSDWMDLSLLNEDLAKPIDQRVNCDYIRQHTNNNPDPSYFCKNNDQLSDEEIKKFGFQSKSQLPGFIIHGHSSHDDRPFNDFRVLESKSYALTHLPKPHRVILLNGDKNGGTFEFEVDLNDNTRLVESNIINNYLSSNNLDSSNFNDKTVLNLNHIKEYQQLLDSVKPRYLTDEEDIQGMYKVLRKQTDPKQSRELELPAKLFDYPETMIHNQIYFYEQKNDVPVDNLPINERHYYEGLKQCSNYDSKNEPTYFKMATIRIDDDRNRDREWGWHYDWRFFNGALNYDSVGWTQSELIVRTNIILDRLLRNWNRFAEEKGIVTWIMHGPLLSWYWDGLMFPFDVDIDIQMPMIELARLAKDYNQTLVLEDPTEGYGKFLIDVGTYIHNRDISQNSNHIDARFVDVDSGIYIDITALAKSKANTPEEYNNNALVNINKGFNDDQIEIYNDRRKHFYTLEQLSPLKYSLIGGVPVYVPLTITDRLIFEYSKGLSSYEFRDWYFVNRLNLWLRKEQIAKAFPHYDILNKDGNVDKDLLLNKINHMSDNEVLKLLEDDDILVEYYLTKEVTDTHAREKEFLFDSMGRDNSNLDQDLKLKEEYNQLTSTFKMSKPLRKALWDFENLERLKHHKEDV
;
A
#
# COMPACT_ATOMS: atom_id res chain seq x y z
N MET A 1 -72.78 -16.00 -11.57
CA MET A 1 -74.18 -16.13 -11.99
C MET A 1 -74.28 -15.74 -13.46
N ASN A 2 -74.95 -16.58 -14.24
CA ASN A 2 -74.94 -16.74 -15.70
C ASN A 2 -75.48 -15.55 -16.55
N ILE A 3 -74.93 -15.29 -17.77
CA ILE A 3 -75.61 -15.16 -19.11
C ILE A 3 -75.02 -14.14 -20.14
N GLN A 4 -74.24 -14.70 -21.08
CA GLN A 4 -74.28 -14.68 -22.58
C GLN A 4 -74.89 -13.57 -23.52
N HIS A 5 -74.11 -13.34 -24.61
CA HIS A 5 -74.46 -13.13 -26.06
C HIS A 5 -74.99 -11.75 -26.58
N LYS A 6 -74.63 -11.21 -27.79
CA LYS A 6 -74.47 -11.81 -29.15
C LYS A 6 -73.59 -10.97 -30.15
N LEU A 7 -73.31 -11.52 -31.35
CA LEU A 7 -72.45 -11.08 -32.51
C LEU A 7 -73.15 -10.09 -33.52
N PRO A 8 -72.60 -9.59 -34.70
CA PRO A 8 -71.51 -10.10 -35.59
C PRO A 8 -70.58 -9.12 -36.44
N PHE A 9 -69.55 -9.70 -37.11
CA PHE A 9 -68.84 -9.40 -38.42
C PHE A 9 -68.87 -7.98 -39.09
N GLN A 10 -67.84 -7.44 -39.81
CA GLN A 10 -66.96 -8.02 -40.87
C GLN A 10 -65.81 -7.04 -41.31
N ILE A 11 -64.79 -7.49 -42.07
CA ILE A 11 -63.59 -6.72 -42.51
C ILE A 11 -63.57 -6.45 -44.03
N PRO A 12 -63.21 -5.23 -44.52
CA PRO A 12 -62.85 -4.98 -45.94
C PRO A 12 -61.35 -5.19 -46.25
N ARG A 13 -61.03 -5.57 -47.50
CA ARG A 13 -59.70 -6.01 -47.94
C ARG A 13 -58.68 -4.89 -48.26
N ILE A 14 -57.42 -5.20 -47.98
CA ILE A 14 -56.21 -4.46 -48.35
C ILE A 14 -55.92 -4.59 -49.86
N LEU A 15 -55.64 -3.47 -50.53
CA LEU A 15 -54.91 -3.45 -51.81
C LEU A 15 -53.40 -3.48 -51.54
N ARG A 16 -52.75 -4.61 -51.82
CA ARG A 16 -51.30 -4.77 -51.67
C ARG A 16 -50.55 -4.27 -52.90
N SER A 17 -49.92 -3.10 -52.83
CA SER A 17 -48.72 -2.85 -53.63
C SER A 17 -47.54 -3.57 -52.98
N ARG A 18 -47.01 -4.62 -53.63
CA ARG A 18 -45.74 -5.23 -53.18
C ARG A 18 -44.63 -4.21 -53.42
N PRO A 19 -43.85 -3.78 -52.40
CA PRO A 19 -42.63 -3.01 -52.67
C PRO A 19 -41.72 -3.84 -53.57
N SER A 20 -41.08 -3.20 -54.56
CA SER A 20 -40.23 -3.92 -55.49
C SER A 20 -39.10 -4.63 -54.74
N THR A 21 -38.66 -5.78 -55.24
CA THR A 21 -37.53 -6.52 -54.63
C THR A 21 -36.25 -5.69 -54.60
N LYS A 22 -36.12 -4.68 -55.46
CA LYS A 22 -35.07 -3.66 -55.36
C LYS A 22 -35.24 -2.76 -54.13
N LEU A 23 -36.44 -2.25 -53.86
CA LEU A 23 -36.71 -1.38 -52.70
C LEU A 23 -36.51 -2.13 -51.37
N VAL A 24 -36.99 -3.37 -51.26
CA VAL A 24 -36.80 -4.21 -50.06
C VAL A 24 -35.30 -4.53 -49.85
N LYS A 25 -34.56 -4.84 -50.93
CA LYS A 25 -33.10 -5.00 -50.85
C LYS A 25 -32.39 -3.72 -50.48
N LEU A 26 -32.83 -2.55 -50.96
CA LEU A 26 -32.25 -1.26 -50.61
C LEU A 26 -32.44 -0.97 -49.12
N ILE A 27 -33.64 -1.19 -48.58
CA ILE A 27 -33.95 -0.99 -47.15
C ILE A 27 -33.12 -1.95 -46.29
N LEU A 28 -33.01 -3.24 -46.66
CA LEU A 28 -32.15 -4.20 -45.96
C LEU A 28 -30.68 -3.81 -46.01
N LEU A 29 -30.16 -3.37 -47.16
CA LEU A 29 -28.80 -2.84 -47.28
C LEU A 29 -28.60 -1.58 -46.44
N SER A 30 -29.57 -0.67 -46.38
CA SER A 30 -29.52 0.52 -45.52
C SER A 30 -29.54 0.16 -44.04
N VAL A 31 -30.37 -0.78 -43.60
CA VAL A 31 -30.41 -1.25 -42.21
C VAL A 31 -29.11 -1.96 -41.84
N VAL A 32 -28.56 -2.81 -42.72
CA VAL A 32 -27.24 -3.44 -42.51
C VAL A 32 -26.12 -2.40 -42.48
N PHE A 33 -26.12 -1.41 -43.37
CA PHE A 33 -25.12 -0.36 -43.40
C PHE A 33 -25.21 0.58 -42.17
N ILE A 34 -26.42 0.90 -41.71
CA ILE A 34 -26.65 1.66 -40.47
C ILE A 34 -26.23 0.85 -39.25
N ASN A 35 -26.49 -0.47 -39.20
CA ASN A 35 -25.99 -1.32 -38.12
C ASN A 35 -24.47 -1.45 -38.17
N ILE A 36 -23.86 -1.64 -39.35
CA ILE A 36 -22.40 -1.65 -39.50
C ILE A 36 -21.83 -0.31 -39.05
N LEU A 37 -22.41 0.84 -39.43
CA LEU A 37 -21.96 2.15 -38.94
C LEU A 37 -22.18 2.33 -37.44
N TYR A 38 -23.32 1.92 -36.90
CA TYR A 38 -23.64 2.01 -35.47
C TYR A 38 -22.68 1.15 -34.65
N PHE A 39 -22.53 -0.13 -34.98
CA PHE A 39 -21.56 -1.00 -34.34
C PHE A 39 -20.11 -0.57 -34.61
N SER A 40 -19.78 -0.01 -35.79
CA SER A 40 -18.43 0.54 -36.01
C SER A 40 -18.18 1.76 -35.13
N PHE A 41 -19.14 2.67 -34.97
CA PHE A 41 -19.00 3.83 -34.08
C PHE A 41 -19.09 3.46 -32.60
N PHE A 42 -19.88 2.44 -32.24
CA PHE A 42 -19.99 1.91 -30.89
C PHE A 42 -18.69 1.20 -30.51
N TYR A 43 -18.18 0.29 -31.35
CA TYR A 43 -16.87 -0.32 -31.16
C TYR A 43 -15.72 0.67 -31.34
N LEU A 44 -15.79 1.72 -32.17
CA LEU A 44 -14.76 2.80 -32.15
C LEU A 44 -14.88 3.69 -30.91
N GLY A 45 -16.07 3.81 -30.31
CA GLY A 45 -16.32 4.51 -29.06
C GLY A 45 -15.80 3.74 -27.86
N GLU A 46 -16.16 2.46 -27.75
CA GLU A 46 -15.59 1.52 -26.78
C GLU A 46 -14.10 1.36 -26.99
N TYR A 47 -13.59 1.12 -28.21
CA TYR A 47 -12.16 0.95 -28.44
C TYR A 47 -11.38 2.25 -28.20
N ARG A 48 -11.98 3.44 -28.37
CA ARG A 48 -11.37 4.71 -27.92
C ARG A 48 -11.40 4.87 -26.42
N ALA A 49 -12.55 4.66 -25.77
CA ALA A 49 -12.65 4.74 -24.30
C ALA A 49 -11.74 3.70 -23.62
N PHE A 50 -11.66 2.50 -24.16
CA PHE A 50 -10.80 1.41 -23.71
C PHE A 50 -9.33 1.70 -24.04
N SER A 51 -9.00 2.25 -25.22
CA SER A 51 -7.62 2.67 -25.54
C SER A 51 -7.16 3.89 -24.75
N ASP A 52 -8.06 4.80 -24.39
CA ASP A 52 -7.74 5.97 -23.60
C ASP A 52 -7.59 5.57 -22.12
N LEU A 53 -8.44 4.67 -21.60
CA LEU A 53 -8.29 4.09 -20.25
C LEU A 53 -7.03 3.22 -20.12
N THR A 54 -6.69 2.36 -21.08
CA THR A 54 -5.43 1.60 -21.03
C THR A 54 -4.20 2.48 -21.27
N ARG A 55 -4.30 3.55 -22.08
CA ARG A 55 -3.22 4.54 -22.22
C ARG A 55 -2.90 5.35 -20.97
N ILE A 56 -3.84 5.50 -20.03
CA ILE A 56 -3.62 6.35 -18.85
C ILE A 56 -2.59 5.73 -17.88
N TYR A 57 -2.38 4.40 -17.93
CA TYR A 57 -1.41 3.67 -17.10
C TYR A 57 -0.53 2.63 -17.83
N SER A 58 -0.76 2.31 -19.11
CA SER A 58 0.07 1.32 -19.84
C SER A 58 0.13 1.53 -21.36
N ASP A 59 1.09 2.32 -21.84
CA ASP A 59 1.95 2.06 -23.04
C ASP A 59 2.87 3.28 -23.37
N PRO A 60 4.21 3.14 -23.33
CA PRO A 60 5.16 4.17 -23.75
C PRO A 60 5.43 4.26 -25.27
N TYR A 61 4.75 3.49 -26.14
CA TYR A 61 5.10 3.37 -27.56
C TYR A 61 4.06 3.91 -28.55
N ARG A 62 4.26 5.17 -28.99
CA ARG A 62 4.19 5.51 -30.43
C ARG A 62 4.77 6.88 -30.79
N ASN A 63 6.04 6.89 -31.20
CA ASN A 63 6.49 7.51 -32.46
C ASN A 63 7.95 7.10 -32.74
N SER A 64 8.13 5.97 -33.40
CA SER A 64 9.41 5.54 -33.95
C SER A 64 9.80 6.44 -35.14
N ASN A 65 10.57 7.50 -34.85
CA ASN A 65 11.48 8.16 -35.81
C ASN A 65 12.35 9.27 -35.18
N ASP A 66 12.13 9.66 -33.91
CA ASP A 66 13.10 10.52 -33.22
C ASP A 66 14.34 9.71 -32.86
N GLN A 67 15.50 10.17 -33.34
CA GLN A 67 16.80 9.64 -32.93
C GLN A 67 17.00 9.86 -31.44
N SER A 68 17.66 8.91 -30.79
CA SER A 68 18.03 8.91 -29.37
C SER A 68 18.37 10.31 -28.84
N GLN A 69 17.40 10.95 -28.19
CA GLN A 69 17.71 12.05 -27.29
C GLN A 69 18.35 11.39 -26.07
N SER A 70 19.66 11.59 -25.93
CA SER A 70 20.35 11.25 -24.68
C SER A 70 19.62 11.89 -23.50
N PRO A 71 19.67 11.31 -22.29
CA PRO A 71 19.39 12.08 -21.09
C PRO A 71 20.14 13.41 -21.21
N GLN A 72 19.41 14.52 -21.12
CA GLN A 72 20.04 15.84 -21.18
C GLN A 72 21.07 15.87 -20.05
N SER A 73 22.26 16.40 -20.35
CA SER A 73 23.41 16.41 -19.42
C SER A 73 22.94 16.62 -18.00
N LEU A 74 23.43 15.82 -17.02
CA LEU A 74 23.21 16.07 -15.60
C LEU A 74 23.34 17.57 -15.43
N ASN A 75 22.21 18.22 -15.13
CA ASN A 75 22.16 19.65 -15.24
C ASN A 75 23.17 20.14 -14.23
N LYS A 76 24.23 20.82 -14.70
CA LYS A 76 25.21 21.45 -13.82
C LYS A 76 24.51 22.66 -13.18
N GLY A 77 23.58 22.39 -12.27
CA GLY A 77 23.02 23.34 -11.32
C GLY A 77 24.11 23.73 -10.33
N GLY A 78 25.18 24.40 -10.78
CA GLY A 78 26.50 24.34 -10.15
C GLY A 78 27.17 22.96 -10.35
N LYS A 79 27.92 22.37 -9.42
CA LYS A 79 28.47 22.89 -8.15
C LYS A 79 27.47 23.34 -7.07
N GLY A 80 26.19 22.93 -7.16
CA GLY A 80 25.10 23.32 -6.24
C GLY A 80 25.14 24.80 -5.92
N GLY A 81 24.77 25.67 -6.88
CA GLY A 81 25.10 27.10 -6.94
C GLY A 81 24.99 27.78 -5.58
N ARG A 82 26.12 27.79 -4.83
CA ARG A 82 26.10 27.81 -3.36
C ARG A 82 25.24 28.97 -2.90
N TYR A 83 24.07 28.65 -2.33
CA TYR A 83 23.04 29.63 -2.03
C TYR A 83 23.69 30.84 -1.38
N SER A 84 23.35 32.05 -1.86
CA SER A 84 24.01 33.24 -1.37
C SER A 84 23.93 33.29 0.15
N THR A 85 24.97 33.75 0.84
CA THR A 85 24.96 33.78 2.32
C THR A 85 23.78 34.62 2.85
N ALA A 86 23.23 35.51 2.02
CA ALA A 86 21.96 36.19 2.25
C ALA A 86 20.74 35.25 2.14
N PHE A 87 20.62 34.44 1.06
CA PHE A 87 19.59 33.41 0.94
C PHE A 87 19.63 32.43 2.11
N GLU A 88 20.78 31.83 2.42
CA GLU A 88 20.90 30.85 3.52
C GLU A 88 20.41 31.44 4.84
N LYS A 89 20.77 32.70 5.13
CA LYS A 89 20.29 33.42 6.32
C LYS A 89 18.77 33.64 6.32
N LEU A 90 18.16 33.87 5.15
CA LEU A 90 16.72 34.06 5.00
C LEU A 90 15.95 32.73 5.03
N LEU A 91 16.48 31.67 4.42
CA LEU A 91 15.93 30.32 4.50
C LEU A 91 15.93 29.82 5.94
N ASN A 92 17.06 29.93 6.65
CA ASN A 92 17.13 29.57 8.07
C ASN A 92 16.12 30.37 8.90
N LYS A 93 15.90 31.66 8.60
CA LYS A 93 14.84 32.45 9.25
C LYS A 93 13.41 31.93 8.94
N LYS A 94 13.15 31.37 7.75
CA LYS A 94 11.86 30.70 7.45
C LYS A 94 11.77 29.36 8.19
N PHE A 95 12.82 28.55 8.22
CA PHE A 95 12.84 27.27 8.95
C PHE A 95 12.69 27.44 10.47
N GLU A 96 13.28 28.46 11.08
CA GLU A 96 13.03 28.78 12.51
C GLU A 96 11.58 29.20 12.76
N LYS A 97 10.88 29.83 11.79
CA LYS A 97 9.43 30.03 11.91
C LYS A 97 8.68 28.71 11.93
N VAL A 98 8.96 27.81 10.98
CA VAL A 98 8.34 26.47 10.90
C VAL A 98 8.48 25.71 12.23
N LYS A 99 9.66 25.73 12.85
CA LYS A 99 9.91 25.14 14.17
C LYS A 99 9.13 25.80 15.31
N SER A 100 8.99 27.13 15.27
CA SER A 100 8.41 27.92 16.39
C SER A 100 6.89 28.05 16.35
N ASP A 101 6.29 28.11 15.16
CA ASP A 101 4.87 28.38 14.94
C ASP A 101 4.14 27.08 14.57
N LYS A 102 4.04 26.19 15.58
CA LYS A 102 3.51 24.83 15.42
C LYS A 102 2.07 24.79 14.92
N GLU A 103 1.23 25.77 15.28
CA GLU A 103 -0.18 25.81 14.86
C GLU A 103 -0.31 26.20 13.38
N ARG A 104 0.52 27.13 12.89
CA ARG A 104 0.52 27.46 11.45
C ARG A 104 1.11 26.33 10.61
N TYR A 105 2.25 25.79 11.02
CA TYR A 105 3.00 24.79 10.25
C TYR A 105 2.79 23.37 10.79
N TRP A 106 1.59 23.06 11.27
CA TRP A 106 1.26 21.80 11.97
C TRP A 106 1.65 20.54 11.18
N LEU A 107 1.57 20.57 9.85
CA LEU A 107 2.01 19.47 8.97
C LEU A 107 3.52 19.18 9.02
N ALA A 108 4.36 20.15 9.41
CA ALA A 108 5.80 19.95 9.60
C ALA A 108 6.17 19.26 10.93
N HIS A 109 5.18 19.05 11.82
CA HIS A 109 5.36 18.43 13.14
C HIS A 109 4.73 17.04 13.09
N THR A 110 5.56 16.04 12.75
CA THR A 110 5.12 14.66 12.47
C THR A 110 5.07 13.76 13.70
N GLU A 111 5.42 14.29 14.88
CA GLU A 111 5.22 13.62 16.16
C GLU A 111 3.74 13.35 16.48
N LEU A 112 3.48 12.29 17.25
CA LEU A 112 2.17 12.00 17.82
C LEU A 112 1.76 13.11 18.80
N THR A 113 0.51 13.58 18.70
CA THR A 113 0.05 14.74 19.48
C THR A 113 -0.74 14.35 20.73
N GLU A 114 -1.65 13.37 20.63
CA GLU A 114 -2.49 12.92 21.74
C GLU A 114 -2.25 11.45 22.11
N ILE A 115 -1.08 11.16 22.67
CA ILE A 115 -0.65 9.77 22.99
C ILE A 115 -1.43 9.08 24.13
N SER A 116 -2.39 9.75 24.76
CA SER A 116 -3.18 9.22 25.88
C SER A 116 -4.68 9.27 25.60
N VAL A 117 -5.43 8.29 26.11
CA VAL A 117 -6.89 8.18 25.94
C VAL A 117 -7.58 7.94 27.28
N ASP A 118 -8.71 8.62 27.49
CA ASP A 118 -9.56 8.46 28.67
C ASP A 118 -10.65 7.42 28.41
N ILE A 119 -10.54 6.25 29.05
CA ILE A 119 -11.43 5.11 28.86
C ILE A 119 -12.35 4.93 30.08
N PRO A 120 -13.69 4.97 29.92
CA PRO A 120 -14.64 4.62 30.99
C PRO A 120 -14.64 3.10 31.20
N ILE A 121 -13.64 2.60 31.95
CA ILE A 121 -13.23 1.19 31.96
C ILE A 121 -14.34 0.23 32.39
N VAL A 122 -15.27 0.67 33.25
CA VAL A 122 -16.42 -0.11 33.71
C VAL A 122 -17.32 -0.58 32.55
N ASN A 123 -17.34 0.14 31.43
CA ASN A 123 -18.08 -0.26 30.23
C ASN A 123 -17.44 -1.47 29.50
N PHE A 124 -16.18 -1.80 29.81
CA PHE A 124 -15.45 -2.91 29.21
C PHE A 124 -15.29 -4.11 30.17
N LEU A 125 -15.79 -4.02 31.40
CA LEU A 125 -15.59 -5.05 32.43
C LEU A 125 -16.82 -5.96 32.57
N LYS A 126 -16.63 -7.24 32.23
CA LYS A 126 -17.65 -8.31 32.28
C LYS A 126 -18.41 -8.40 33.61
N GLN A 127 -17.78 -8.06 34.74
CA GLN A 127 -18.42 -8.09 36.06
C GLN A 127 -19.55 -7.06 36.25
N TYR A 128 -19.56 -5.98 35.45
CA TYR A 128 -20.58 -4.91 35.52
C TYR A 128 -21.67 -5.03 34.45
N GLN A 129 -21.60 -6.01 33.53
CA GLN A 129 -22.47 -6.11 32.34
C GLN A 129 -23.98 -6.08 32.66
N ASN A 130 -24.42 -6.70 33.76
CA ASN A 130 -25.85 -6.88 34.06
C ASN A 130 -26.52 -5.59 34.58
N ASN A 131 -25.74 -4.60 35.00
CA ASN A 131 -26.22 -3.35 35.60
C ASN A 131 -25.76 -2.12 34.80
N ASN A 132 -25.18 -2.32 33.60
CA ASN A 132 -24.58 -1.24 32.81
C ASN A 132 -25.06 -1.30 31.35
N ASP A 133 -26.05 -0.45 31.02
CA ASP A 133 -26.58 -0.28 29.67
C ASP A 133 -25.52 0.19 28.64
N ASN A 134 -24.36 0.69 29.10
CA ASN A 134 -23.24 1.09 28.25
C ASN A 134 -22.18 -0.01 28.05
N SER A 135 -22.41 -1.24 28.53
CA SER A 135 -21.46 -2.34 28.42
C SER A 135 -21.15 -2.72 26.96
N TRP A 136 -19.90 -2.55 26.52
CA TRP A 136 -19.44 -2.91 25.18
C TRP A 136 -19.50 -4.41 24.86
N LEU A 137 -19.76 -5.23 25.88
CA LEU A 137 -20.01 -6.66 25.76
C LEU A 137 -21.37 -6.93 25.07
N THR A 138 -22.41 -6.20 25.45
CA THR A 138 -23.81 -6.40 25.03
C THR A 138 -24.37 -5.28 24.14
N LYS A 139 -23.73 -4.11 24.12
CA LYS A 139 -24.15 -2.93 23.36
C LYS A 139 -24.16 -3.21 21.85
N ASN A 140 -25.15 -2.62 21.17
CA ASN A 140 -25.28 -2.61 19.71
C ASN A 140 -24.44 -1.47 19.11
N ALA A 141 -23.15 -1.42 19.43
CA ALA A 141 -22.20 -0.46 18.90
C ALA A 141 -20.78 -1.01 19.03
N LEU A 142 -19.92 -0.60 18.11
CA LEU A 142 -18.50 -0.92 18.05
C LEU A 142 -17.69 0.27 18.58
N PHE A 143 -16.62 -0.04 19.31
CA PHE A 143 -15.66 0.93 19.83
C PHE A 143 -14.30 0.67 19.19
N PHE A 144 -13.63 1.72 18.75
CA PHE A 144 -12.25 1.64 18.30
C PHE A 144 -11.47 2.87 18.76
N ASP A 145 -10.30 2.65 19.36
CA ASP A 145 -9.26 3.65 19.57
C ASP A 145 -7.93 2.87 19.62
N PRO A 146 -6.97 3.12 18.72
CA PRO A 146 -5.74 2.34 18.65
C PRO A 146 -4.88 2.51 19.91
N ARG A 147 -4.99 3.63 20.63
CA ARG A 147 -4.27 3.89 21.89
C ARG A 147 -4.79 2.97 22.99
N PHE A 148 -6.08 2.63 22.99
CA PHE A 148 -6.64 1.62 23.90
C PHE A 148 -6.14 0.21 23.54
N THR A 149 -6.32 -0.21 22.28
CA THR A 149 -5.89 -1.54 21.81
C THR A 149 -4.42 -1.78 22.07
N LEU A 150 -3.54 -0.86 21.67
CA LEU A 150 -2.09 -0.98 21.91
C LEU A 150 -1.76 -1.03 23.40
N SER A 151 -2.37 -0.18 24.24
CA SER A 151 -2.14 -0.22 25.70
C SER A 151 -2.46 -1.58 26.31
N MET A 152 -3.55 -2.22 25.87
CA MET A 152 -3.96 -3.55 26.32
C MET A 152 -3.01 -4.64 25.83
N TYR A 153 -2.79 -4.74 24.51
CA TYR A 153 -1.99 -5.82 23.92
C TYR A 153 -0.50 -5.73 24.24
N ILE A 154 0.09 -4.53 24.32
CA ILE A 154 1.50 -4.34 24.71
C ILE A 154 1.72 -4.75 26.17
N ASN A 155 0.79 -4.41 27.07
CA ASN A 155 0.86 -4.81 28.47
C ASN A 155 0.69 -6.33 28.65
N GLU A 156 -0.25 -6.94 27.92
CA GLU A 156 -0.43 -8.41 27.90
C GLU A 156 0.83 -9.12 27.38
N LEU A 157 1.40 -8.65 26.27
CA LEU A 157 2.62 -9.20 25.67
C LEU A 157 3.80 -9.13 26.65
N LYS A 158 4.04 -7.95 27.24
CA LYS A 158 5.02 -7.72 28.33
C LYS A 158 4.81 -8.68 29.50
N THR A 159 3.56 -8.87 29.93
CA THR A 159 3.21 -9.73 31.08
C THR A 159 3.46 -11.20 30.77
N ASN A 160 3.16 -11.67 29.57
CA ASN A 160 3.46 -13.03 29.12
C ASN A 160 4.98 -13.27 29.00
N PHE A 161 5.76 -12.31 28.46
CA PHE A 161 7.23 -12.41 28.48
C PHE A 161 7.78 -12.55 29.90
N LEU A 162 7.25 -11.78 30.86
CA LEU A 162 7.72 -11.79 32.24
C LEU A 162 7.44 -13.12 32.99
N GLN A 163 6.50 -13.95 32.53
CA GLN A 163 6.28 -15.30 33.10
C GLN A 163 7.49 -16.22 32.91
N PHE A 164 8.32 -15.97 31.89
CA PHE A 164 9.56 -16.73 31.64
C PHE A 164 10.77 -16.22 32.43
N LYS A 165 10.64 -15.11 33.18
CA LYS A 165 11.73 -14.56 33.98
C LYS A 165 11.97 -15.43 35.22
N LYS A 166 13.17 -15.99 35.34
CA LYS A 166 13.54 -16.80 36.52
C LYS A 166 13.71 -15.90 37.76
N PRO A 167 13.41 -16.39 38.98
CA PRO A 167 13.48 -15.57 40.20
C PRO A 167 14.82 -14.88 40.43
N ASP A 168 15.94 -15.57 40.13
CA ASP A 168 17.29 -15.08 40.33
C ASP A 168 17.90 -14.41 39.07
N GLN A 169 17.11 -14.19 38.00
CA GLN A 169 17.60 -13.61 36.75
C GLN A 169 17.52 -12.08 36.77
N GLU A 170 18.65 -11.44 37.00
CA GLU A 170 18.81 -10.00 36.76
C GLU A 170 18.72 -9.66 35.25
N GLY A 171 18.26 -8.45 34.93
CA GLY A 171 18.14 -7.95 33.55
C GLY A 171 16.78 -8.17 32.87
N LYS A 172 16.77 -8.00 31.54
CA LYS A 172 15.60 -8.11 30.67
C LYS A 172 15.36 -9.57 30.24
N VAL A 173 14.12 -9.94 29.96
CA VAL A 173 13.80 -11.21 29.27
C VAL A 173 14.23 -11.08 27.81
N ASP A 174 14.87 -12.11 27.24
CA ASP A 174 15.30 -12.09 25.83
C ASP A 174 14.25 -12.75 24.93
N ALA A 175 13.60 -11.99 24.05
CA ALA A 175 12.54 -12.49 23.19
C ALA A 175 13.03 -13.53 22.15
N ASN A 176 14.33 -13.62 21.86
CA ASN A 176 14.90 -14.73 21.08
C ASN A 176 14.95 -16.06 21.85
N SER A 177 14.83 -16.04 23.19
CA SER A 177 15.11 -17.18 24.08
C SER A 177 13.88 -17.86 24.67
N VAL A 178 12.69 -17.34 24.40
CA VAL A 178 11.41 -17.87 24.91
C VAL A 178 10.53 -18.41 23.78
N PRO A 179 9.58 -19.32 24.06
CA PRO A 179 8.57 -19.73 23.09
C PRO A 179 7.72 -18.55 22.60
N THR A 180 7.16 -18.66 21.38
CA THR A 180 6.22 -17.67 20.87
C THR A 180 5.02 -17.53 21.79
N ILE A 181 4.68 -16.28 22.15
CA ILE A 181 3.48 -15.97 22.93
C ILE A 181 2.26 -16.10 22.02
N LYS A 182 1.14 -16.61 22.55
CA LYS A 182 -0.10 -16.81 21.80
C LYS A 182 -1.22 -15.97 22.41
N LEU A 183 -1.86 -15.10 21.63
CA LEU A 183 -2.91 -14.17 22.11
C LEU A 183 -4.21 -14.30 21.27
N PRO A 184 -5.39 -13.98 21.85
CA PRO A 184 -6.63 -13.87 21.10
C PRO A 184 -6.56 -12.68 20.13
N PHE A 185 -7.39 -12.69 19.09
CA PHE A 185 -7.47 -11.61 18.10
C PHE A 185 -8.87 -11.53 17.49
N HIS A 186 -9.43 -10.33 17.42
CA HIS A 186 -10.64 -10.06 16.66
C HIS A 186 -10.52 -8.73 15.90
N TRP A 187 -10.92 -8.69 14.63
CA TRP A 187 -10.73 -7.51 13.78
C TRP A 187 -11.43 -6.24 14.30
N SER A 188 -12.52 -6.37 15.06
CA SER A 188 -13.16 -5.22 15.74
C SER A 188 -12.26 -4.48 16.73
N ASP A 189 -11.21 -5.12 17.24
CA ASP A 189 -10.28 -4.52 18.19
C ASP A 189 -9.11 -3.82 17.45
N TRP A 190 -8.89 -4.18 16.18
CA TRP A 190 -7.72 -3.77 15.38
C TRP A 190 -8.06 -2.89 14.18
N MET A 191 -9.33 -2.83 13.77
CA MET A 191 -9.82 -1.97 12.67
C MET A 191 -10.90 -1.01 13.16
N ASP A 192 -10.92 0.21 12.61
CA ASP A 192 -12.08 1.07 12.78
C ASP A 192 -13.26 0.55 11.96
N LEU A 193 -14.20 -0.08 12.66
CA LEU A 193 -15.48 -0.55 12.14
C LEU A 193 -16.65 0.35 12.59
N SER A 194 -16.37 1.49 13.25
CA SER A 194 -17.37 2.37 13.87
C SER A 194 -18.32 3.03 12.87
N LEU A 195 -17.99 3.09 11.58
CA LEU A 195 -18.90 3.49 10.51
C LEU A 195 -20.22 2.69 10.52
N LEU A 196 -20.17 1.41 10.93
CA LEU A 196 -21.37 0.57 11.05
C LEU A 196 -22.30 1.02 12.19
N ASN A 197 -21.85 1.87 13.12
CA ASN A 197 -22.64 2.30 14.28
C ASN A 197 -23.90 3.09 13.90
N GLU A 198 -23.89 3.81 12.77
CA GLU A 198 -25.09 4.51 12.30
C GLU A 198 -26.20 3.51 11.96
N ASP A 199 -25.87 2.35 11.38
CA ASP A 199 -26.83 1.27 11.11
C ASP A 199 -27.15 0.48 12.38
N LEU A 200 -26.16 0.16 13.21
CA LEU A 200 -26.37 -0.57 14.48
C LEU A 200 -27.26 0.20 15.47
N ALA A 201 -27.28 1.53 15.43
CA ALA A 201 -28.20 2.35 16.23
C ALA A 201 -29.68 2.21 15.81
N LYS A 202 -29.97 1.72 14.60
CA LYS A 202 -31.34 1.56 14.07
C LYS A 202 -31.96 0.24 14.58
N PRO A 203 -33.30 0.20 14.76
CA PRO A 203 -34.05 -1.05 14.90
C PRO A 203 -33.75 -2.02 13.76
N ILE A 204 -33.72 -3.33 14.04
CA ILE A 204 -33.27 -4.36 13.07
C ILE A 204 -34.08 -4.33 11.76
N ASP A 205 -35.37 -4.03 11.82
CA ASP A 205 -36.29 -3.88 10.68
C ASP A 205 -36.03 -2.62 9.83
N GLN A 206 -35.20 -1.70 10.31
CA GLN A 206 -34.84 -0.42 9.66
C GLN A 206 -33.37 -0.37 9.23
N ARG A 207 -32.61 -1.46 9.46
CA ARG A 207 -31.20 -1.57 9.07
C ARG A 207 -31.06 -1.82 7.57
N VAL A 208 -29.91 -1.43 7.03
CA VAL A 208 -29.48 -1.79 5.68
C VAL A 208 -29.48 -3.31 5.54
N ASN A 209 -30.03 -3.81 4.43
CA ASN A 209 -30.09 -5.24 4.11
C ASN A 209 -29.44 -5.53 2.75
N CYS A 210 -29.26 -6.80 2.39
CA CYS A 210 -28.63 -7.17 1.12
C CYS A 210 -29.39 -6.69 -0.12
N ASP A 211 -30.71 -6.53 -0.03
CA ASP A 211 -31.51 -5.97 -1.12
C ASP A 211 -31.26 -4.45 -1.31
N TYR A 212 -30.85 -3.73 -0.26
CA TYR A 212 -30.43 -2.34 -0.37
C TYR A 212 -29.00 -2.22 -0.91
N ILE A 213 -28.07 -3.09 -0.50
CA ILE A 213 -26.69 -3.14 -1.03
C ILE A 213 -26.73 -3.34 -2.56
N ARG A 214 -27.36 -4.41 -3.06
CA ARG A 214 -27.45 -4.70 -4.50
C ARG A 214 -28.05 -3.58 -5.35
N GLN A 215 -28.97 -2.77 -4.80
CA GLN A 215 -29.60 -1.65 -5.53
C GLN A 215 -28.62 -0.50 -5.79
N HIS A 216 -27.54 -0.43 -5.00
CA HIS A 216 -26.48 0.57 -5.12
C HIS A 216 -25.23 0.03 -5.84
N THR A 217 -25.30 -1.22 -6.29
CA THR A 217 -24.33 -1.91 -7.15
C THR A 217 -24.82 -1.89 -8.59
N ASN A 218 -23.95 -1.60 -9.56
CA ASN A 218 -24.35 -1.74 -10.97
C ASN A 218 -24.71 -3.21 -11.28
N ASN A 219 -25.46 -3.43 -12.36
CA ASN A 219 -26.04 -4.73 -12.74
C ASN A 219 -27.11 -5.28 -11.78
N ASN A 220 -27.25 -4.74 -10.55
CA ASN A 220 -28.20 -5.18 -9.52
C ASN A 220 -28.08 -6.70 -9.21
N PRO A 221 -26.89 -7.17 -8.78
CA PRO A 221 -26.54 -8.58 -8.70
C PRO A 221 -27.47 -9.38 -7.78
N ASP A 222 -27.45 -10.70 -7.94
CA ASP A 222 -28.01 -11.61 -6.93
C ASP A 222 -27.13 -11.54 -5.66
N PRO A 223 -27.66 -11.10 -4.51
CA PRO A 223 -26.86 -11.02 -3.27
C PRO A 223 -26.38 -12.40 -2.79
N SER A 224 -27.02 -13.50 -3.18
CA SER A 224 -26.80 -14.83 -2.58
C SER A 224 -25.35 -15.35 -2.61
N TYR A 225 -24.51 -14.83 -3.51
CA TYR A 225 -23.10 -15.23 -3.63
C TYR A 225 -22.12 -14.40 -2.76
N PHE A 226 -22.54 -13.25 -2.23
CA PHE A 226 -21.67 -12.33 -1.47
C PHE A 226 -22.26 -11.73 -0.19
N CYS A 227 -23.60 -11.67 -0.07
CA CYS A 227 -24.33 -11.04 1.03
C CYS A 227 -25.47 -11.92 1.55
N LYS A 228 -25.53 -12.07 2.89
CA LYS A 228 -26.59 -12.76 3.64
C LYS A 228 -27.29 -11.77 4.58
N ASN A 229 -28.61 -11.82 4.71
CA ASN A 229 -29.33 -10.97 5.67
C ASN A 229 -29.13 -11.50 7.10
N ASN A 230 -29.05 -10.60 8.09
CA ASN A 230 -28.80 -10.95 9.49
C ASN A 230 -29.92 -11.81 10.12
N ASP A 231 -31.17 -11.69 9.67
CA ASP A 231 -32.27 -12.56 10.10
C ASP A 231 -32.05 -14.04 9.73
N GLN A 232 -31.24 -14.31 8.70
CA GLN A 232 -30.84 -15.65 8.25
C GLN A 232 -29.67 -16.25 9.07
N LEU A 233 -29.07 -15.50 10.00
CA LEU A 233 -28.03 -16.03 10.90
C LEU A 233 -28.62 -16.83 12.06
N SER A 234 -28.01 -17.98 12.32
CA SER A 234 -28.21 -18.80 13.51
C SER A 234 -27.42 -18.25 14.72
N ASP A 235 -27.87 -18.60 15.93
CA ASP A 235 -27.17 -18.24 17.17
C ASP A 235 -25.76 -18.87 17.27
N GLU A 236 -25.50 -19.95 16.53
CA GLU A 236 -24.18 -20.59 16.44
C GLU A 236 -23.23 -19.79 15.53
N GLU A 237 -23.71 -19.30 14.38
CA GLU A 237 -22.95 -18.36 13.53
C GLU A 237 -22.61 -17.07 14.30
N ILE A 238 -23.58 -16.48 15.01
CA ILE A 238 -23.39 -15.24 15.78
C ILE A 238 -22.32 -15.42 16.86
N LYS A 239 -22.35 -16.53 17.61
CA LYS A 239 -21.31 -16.87 18.60
C LYS A 239 -19.96 -17.15 17.95
N LYS A 240 -19.94 -17.81 16.79
CA LYS A 240 -18.71 -18.03 16.02
C LYS A 240 -18.10 -16.70 15.59
N PHE A 241 -18.88 -15.67 15.30
CA PHE A 241 -18.37 -14.32 15.03
C PHE A 241 -17.95 -13.53 16.28
N GLY A 242 -17.98 -14.11 17.49
CA GLY A 242 -17.57 -13.41 18.72
C GLY A 242 -18.62 -12.43 19.27
N PHE A 243 -19.90 -12.62 18.92
CA PHE A 243 -21.03 -11.80 19.39
C PHE A 243 -22.07 -12.61 20.15
N GLN A 244 -22.90 -11.95 20.94
CA GLN A 244 -23.92 -12.57 21.79
C GLN A 244 -25.33 -12.51 21.17
N SER A 245 -25.59 -11.51 20.32
CA SER A 245 -26.90 -11.24 19.75
C SER A 245 -26.79 -10.72 18.32
N LYS A 246 -27.75 -11.08 17.46
CA LYS A 246 -27.93 -10.52 16.12
C LYS A 246 -28.02 -8.99 16.09
N SER A 247 -28.48 -8.38 17.19
CA SER A 247 -28.57 -6.93 17.33
C SER A 247 -27.21 -6.21 17.30
N GLN A 248 -26.11 -6.92 17.55
CA GLN A 248 -24.74 -6.41 17.50
C GLN A 248 -24.11 -6.44 16.09
N LEU A 249 -24.80 -7.03 15.12
CA LEU A 249 -24.37 -7.12 13.72
C LEU A 249 -25.23 -6.24 12.79
N PRO A 250 -24.69 -5.67 11.70
CA PRO A 250 -25.47 -4.91 10.71
C PRO A 250 -26.61 -5.75 10.11
N GLY A 251 -27.60 -5.14 9.45
CA GLY A 251 -28.69 -5.90 8.81
C GLY A 251 -28.25 -6.76 7.62
N PHE A 252 -27.09 -6.44 7.03
CA PHE A 252 -26.44 -7.10 5.90
C PHE A 252 -25.08 -7.69 6.32
N ILE A 253 -24.81 -8.94 5.94
CA ILE A 253 -23.60 -9.68 6.32
C ILE A 253 -22.84 -10.05 5.04
N ILE A 254 -21.71 -9.42 4.80
CA ILE A 254 -20.86 -9.74 3.65
C ILE A 254 -19.98 -10.95 3.99
N HIS A 255 -20.07 -11.98 3.13
CA HIS A 255 -19.32 -13.23 3.25
C HIS A 255 -18.39 -13.48 2.05
N GLY A 256 -18.37 -12.58 1.07
CA GLY A 256 -17.48 -12.63 -0.08
C GLY A 256 -17.45 -11.31 -0.84
N HIS A 257 -16.50 -11.19 -1.77
CA HIS A 257 -16.45 -10.06 -2.71
C HIS A 257 -17.56 -10.20 -3.76
N SER A 258 -18.16 -9.08 -4.18
CA SER A 258 -18.98 -9.03 -5.40
C SER A 258 -18.14 -9.38 -6.65
N SER A 259 -18.73 -9.52 -7.83
CA SER A 259 -17.94 -9.60 -9.07
C SER A 259 -17.17 -8.29 -9.29
N HIS A 260 -16.01 -8.35 -9.97
CA HIS A 260 -15.29 -7.14 -10.40
C HIS A 260 -16.10 -6.30 -11.43
N ASP A 261 -17.16 -6.87 -11.98
CA ASP A 261 -18.17 -6.18 -12.81
C ASP A 261 -19.37 -5.64 -12.03
N ASP A 262 -19.57 -6.13 -10.79
CA ASP A 262 -20.64 -5.73 -9.87
C ASP A 262 -20.05 -4.74 -8.83
N ARG A 263 -19.90 -3.50 -9.29
CA ARG A 263 -19.25 -2.36 -8.65
C ARG A 263 -20.28 -1.53 -7.86
N PRO A 264 -20.20 -1.47 -6.53
CA PRO A 264 -20.99 -0.55 -5.72
C PRO A 264 -20.47 0.89 -5.82
N PHE A 265 -21.31 1.85 -5.43
CA PHE A 265 -20.84 3.19 -5.07
C PHE A 265 -19.78 3.11 -3.94
N ASN A 266 -18.88 4.09 -3.87
CA ASN A 266 -17.74 4.09 -2.93
C ASN A 266 -18.15 3.72 -1.49
N ASP A 267 -19.12 4.44 -0.93
CA ASP A 267 -19.53 4.29 0.47
C ASP A 267 -20.14 2.90 0.74
N PHE A 268 -20.78 2.31 -0.28
CA PHE A 268 -21.30 0.95 -0.21
C PHE A 268 -20.18 -0.09 -0.25
N ARG A 269 -19.09 0.14 -1.00
CA ARG A 269 -17.91 -0.73 -0.91
C ARG A 269 -17.25 -0.65 0.48
N VAL A 270 -17.22 0.53 1.09
CA VAL A 270 -16.72 0.66 2.47
C VAL A 270 -17.61 -0.12 3.43
N LEU A 271 -18.94 0.02 3.35
CA LEU A 271 -19.87 -0.79 4.14
C LEU A 271 -19.67 -2.30 3.94
N GLU A 272 -19.43 -2.75 2.71
CA GLU A 272 -19.12 -4.15 2.42
C GLU A 272 -17.80 -4.61 3.06
N SER A 273 -16.73 -3.83 2.93
CA SER A 273 -15.44 -4.05 3.59
C SER A 273 -15.60 -4.19 5.10
N LYS A 274 -16.26 -3.23 5.77
CA LYS A 274 -16.40 -3.22 7.23
C LYS A 274 -17.28 -4.38 7.72
N SER A 275 -18.33 -4.76 6.98
CA SER A 275 -19.17 -5.94 7.30
C SER A 275 -18.40 -7.26 7.14
N TYR A 276 -17.58 -7.39 6.10
CA TYR A 276 -16.70 -8.54 5.90
C TYR A 276 -15.63 -8.62 7.01
N ALA A 277 -14.97 -7.50 7.33
CA ALA A 277 -13.99 -7.39 8.42
C ALA A 277 -14.58 -7.78 9.79
N LEU A 278 -15.84 -7.43 10.06
CA LEU A 278 -16.53 -7.75 11.31
C LEU A 278 -16.82 -9.24 11.50
N THR A 279 -16.90 -10.04 10.43
CA THR A 279 -17.50 -11.39 10.49
C THR A 279 -16.76 -12.50 9.72
N HIS A 280 -16.24 -12.23 8.53
CA HIS A 280 -15.75 -13.26 7.59
C HIS A 280 -14.29 -13.08 7.16
N LEU A 281 -13.66 -11.95 7.45
CA LEU A 281 -12.24 -11.71 7.20
C LEU A 281 -11.38 -12.66 8.06
N PRO A 282 -10.54 -13.53 7.46
CA PRO A 282 -9.64 -14.39 8.22
C PRO A 282 -8.72 -13.59 9.13
N LYS A 283 -8.38 -14.15 10.30
CA LYS A 283 -7.38 -13.56 11.18
C LYS A 283 -5.98 -13.68 10.56
N PRO A 284 -5.06 -12.74 10.84
CA PRO A 284 -3.65 -13.00 10.62
C PRO A 284 -3.19 -14.17 11.49
N HIS A 285 -2.15 -14.88 11.05
CA HIS A 285 -1.51 -15.98 11.79
C HIS A 285 -0.65 -15.49 12.95
N ARG A 286 -0.08 -14.28 12.81
CA ARG A 286 0.78 -13.65 13.81
C ARG A 286 0.73 -12.13 13.69
N VAL A 287 1.17 -11.47 14.74
CA VAL A 287 1.34 -10.02 14.80
C VAL A 287 2.81 -9.70 15.12
N ILE A 288 3.40 -8.79 14.36
CA ILE A 288 4.78 -8.32 14.54
C ILE A 288 4.76 -6.82 14.83
N LEU A 289 5.13 -6.44 16.05
CA LEU A 289 5.35 -5.07 16.45
C LEU A 289 6.78 -4.65 16.11
N LEU A 290 6.91 -3.64 15.24
CA LEU A 290 8.21 -3.09 14.87
C LEU A 290 8.80 -2.24 16.01
N ASN A 291 10.13 -2.15 16.06
CA ASN A 291 10.86 -1.26 16.95
C ASN A 291 11.75 -0.31 16.15
N GLY A 292 11.52 0.99 16.29
CA GLY A 292 12.32 2.05 15.68
C GLY A 292 13.45 2.58 16.54
N ASP A 293 13.68 2.01 17.74
CA ASP A 293 14.90 2.22 18.50
C ASP A 293 16.14 2.06 17.61
N LYS A 294 17.23 2.75 17.99
CA LYS A 294 18.53 2.68 17.30
C LYS A 294 19.05 1.25 17.04
N ASN A 295 18.68 0.29 17.89
CA ASN A 295 19.12 -1.10 17.77
C ASN A 295 18.16 -1.98 16.93
N GLY A 296 16.92 -1.53 16.69
CA GLY A 296 15.89 -2.29 15.99
C GLY A 296 15.28 -3.43 16.78
N GLY A 297 15.04 -4.53 16.08
CA GLY A 297 14.35 -5.73 16.56
C GLY A 297 12.83 -5.63 16.48
N THR A 298 12.17 -6.66 16.98
CA THR A 298 10.70 -6.83 16.91
C THR A 298 10.15 -7.45 18.19
N PHE A 299 8.86 -7.24 18.46
CA PHE A 299 8.10 -8.01 19.46
C PHE A 299 6.94 -8.72 18.76
N GLU A 300 6.67 -9.97 19.11
CA GLU A 300 5.83 -10.84 18.26
C GLU A 300 4.91 -11.72 19.11
N PHE A 301 3.73 -12.02 18.57
CA PHE A 301 2.86 -13.09 19.07
C PHE A 301 2.15 -13.83 17.94
N GLU A 302 1.91 -15.12 18.14
CA GLU A 302 1.02 -15.93 17.32
C GLU A 302 -0.44 -15.66 17.70
N VAL A 303 -1.32 -15.69 16.71
CA VAL A 303 -2.76 -15.49 16.92
C VAL A 303 -3.43 -16.83 17.20
N ASP A 304 -4.31 -16.88 18.21
CA ASP A 304 -5.20 -18.03 18.37
C ASP A 304 -6.32 -18.04 17.33
N LEU A 305 -6.05 -18.74 16.22
CA LEU A 305 -7.01 -18.93 15.14
C LEU A 305 -8.33 -19.57 15.61
N ASN A 306 -8.31 -20.39 16.67
CA ASN A 306 -9.50 -21.04 17.22
C ASN A 306 -10.31 -20.14 18.17
N ASP A 307 -9.75 -19.01 18.63
CA ASP A 307 -10.38 -18.15 19.63
C ASP A 307 -10.87 -16.82 19.00
N ASN A 308 -12.19 -16.68 18.83
CA ASN A 308 -12.83 -15.47 18.29
C ASN A 308 -13.24 -14.46 19.38
N THR A 309 -12.73 -14.60 20.61
CA THR A 309 -12.99 -13.72 21.74
C THR A 309 -12.47 -12.30 21.45
N ARG A 310 -13.38 -11.31 21.43
CA ARG A 310 -13.03 -9.87 21.36
C ARG A 310 -12.32 -9.40 22.63
N LEU A 311 -11.56 -8.32 22.56
CA LEU A 311 -10.83 -7.71 23.67
C LEU A 311 -11.70 -7.54 24.94
N VAL A 312 -12.94 -7.07 24.78
CA VAL A 312 -13.93 -6.88 25.85
C VAL A 312 -14.44 -8.18 26.50
N GLU A 313 -14.35 -9.31 25.80
CA GLU A 313 -14.76 -10.62 26.30
C GLU A 313 -13.59 -11.40 26.94
N SER A 314 -12.36 -11.02 26.59
CA SER A 314 -11.10 -11.62 26.99
C SER A 314 -10.69 -11.28 28.43
N ASN A 315 -9.66 -11.96 28.94
CA ASN A 315 -9.04 -11.61 30.22
C ASN A 315 -8.02 -10.47 30.14
N ILE A 316 -7.65 -9.99 28.94
CA ILE A 316 -6.58 -8.99 28.74
C ILE A 316 -6.82 -7.73 29.58
N ILE A 317 -8.05 -7.24 29.64
CA ILE A 317 -8.39 -6.04 30.44
C ILE A 317 -8.21 -6.31 31.94
N ASN A 318 -8.60 -7.49 32.44
CA ASN A 318 -8.40 -7.86 33.85
C ASN A 318 -6.90 -8.05 34.17
N ASN A 319 -6.13 -8.57 33.22
CA ASN A 319 -4.67 -8.70 33.32
C ASN A 319 -4.02 -7.31 33.38
N TYR A 320 -4.44 -6.38 32.53
CA TYR A 320 -3.97 -4.98 32.54
C TYR A 320 -4.21 -4.30 33.89
N LEU A 321 -5.42 -4.45 34.44
CA LEU A 321 -5.75 -3.92 35.77
C LEU A 321 -4.85 -4.53 36.85
N SER A 322 -4.69 -5.86 36.83
CA SER A 322 -3.87 -6.59 37.80
C SER A 322 -2.39 -6.21 37.73
N SER A 323 -1.82 -6.12 36.53
CA SER A 323 -0.40 -5.78 36.30
C SER A 323 -0.08 -4.33 36.69
N ASN A 324 -1.06 -3.43 36.64
CA ASN A 324 -0.96 -2.03 37.06
C ASN A 324 -1.42 -1.79 38.51
N ASN A 325 -1.74 -2.82 39.29
CA ASN A 325 -2.25 -2.73 40.68
C ASN A 325 -3.55 -1.92 40.82
N LEU A 326 -4.43 -2.00 39.83
CA LEU A 326 -5.74 -1.34 39.80
C LEU A 326 -6.83 -2.30 40.29
N ASP A 327 -7.28 -2.13 41.53
CA ASP A 327 -8.34 -2.95 42.12
C ASP A 327 -9.72 -2.54 41.58
N SER A 328 -10.29 -3.39 40.72
CA SER A 328 -11.58 -3.17 40.07
C SER A 328 -12.76 -3.12 41.04
N SER A 329 -12.63 -3.63 42.29
CA SER A 329 -13.71 -3.58 43.28
C SER A 329 -14.00 -2.16 43.79
N ASN A 330 -13.07 -1.22 43.62
CA ASN A 330 -13.24 0.19 43.98
C ASN A 330 -13.83 1.03 42.83
N PHE A 331 -14.14 0.43 41.68
CA PHE A 331 -14.65 1.15 40.53
C PHE A 331 -16.16 1.42 40.66
N ASN A 332 -16.59 2.54 40.07
CA ASN A 332 -17.98 2.94 39.91
C ASN A 332 -18.23 3.37 38.47
N ASP A 333 -19.50 3.60 38.10
CA ASP A 333 -19.90 3.89 36.71
C ASP A 333 -19.25 5.14 36.08
N LYS A 334 -18.54 5.97 36.87
CA LYS A 334 -17.78 7.14 36.43
C LYS A 334 -16.25 6.93 36.47
N THR A 335 -15.76 5.73 36.76
CA THR A 335 -14.33 5.43 36.75
C THR A 335 -13.78 5.49 35.32
N VAL A 336 -12.96 6.50 35.08
CA VAL A 336 -12.19 6.69 33.84
C VAL A 336 -10.73 6.35 34.14
N LEU A 337 -10.09 5.59 33.25
CA LEU A 337 -8.64 5.37 33.25
C LEU A 337 -8.02 6.17 32.12
N ASN A 338 -7.01 6.98 32.45
CA ASN A 338 -6.13 7.57 31.46
C ASN A 338 -5.07 6.54 31.07
N LEU A 339 -5.10 6.10 29.82
CA LEU A 339 -4.20 5.08 29.28
C LEU A 339 -3.21 5.71 28.32
N ASN A 340 -1.96 5.23 28.33
CA ASN A 340 -0.89 5.76 27.51
C ASN A 340 -0.05 4.61 26.93
N HIS A 341 -0.25 4.34 25.65
CA HIS A 341 0.38 3.22 24.94
C HIS A 341 1.90 3.37 24.84
N ILE A 342 2.44 4.60 24.73
CA ILE A 342 3.88 4.87 24.75
C ILE A 342 4.51 4.45 26.09
N LYS A 343 3.83 4.71 27.21
CA LYS A 343 4.27 4.28 28.54
C LYS A 343 4.29 2.75 28.65
N GLU A 344 3.27 2.05 28.13
CA GLU A 344 3.27 0.59 28.09
C GLU A 344 4.38 0.03 27.20
N TYR A 345 4.66 0.68 26.07
CA TYR A 345 5.75 0.32 25.15
C TYR A 345 7.13 0.53 25.78
N GLN A 346 7.36 1.66 26.46
CA GLN A 346 8.59 1.88 27.22
C GLN A 346 8.77 0.81 28.31
N GLN A 347 7.71 0.43 29.02
CA GLN A 347 7.78 -0.65 30.01
C GLN A 347 8.08 -2.02 29.38
N LEU A 348 7.59 -2.30 28.18
CA LEU A 348 7.95 -3.50 27.41
C LEU A 348 9.45 -3.45 27.06
N LEU A 349 9.93 -2.35 26.45
CA LEU A 349 11.34 -2.14 26.14
C LEU A 349 12.24 -2.27 27.37
N ASP A 350 11.85 -1.71 28.52
CA ASP A 350 12.62 -1.77 29.77
C ASP A 350 12.67 -3.18 30.38
N SER A 351 11.65 -4.01 30.12
CA SER A 351 11.50 -5.36 30.69
C SER A 351 11.99 -6.49 29.78
N VAL A 352 11.94 -6.27 28.47
CA VAL A 352 12.13 -7.29 27.44
C VAL A 352 13.07 -6.75 26.36
N LYS A 353 14.10 -7.53 26.03
CA LYS A 353 14.98 -7.29 24.88
C LYS A 353 14.23 -7.76 23.61
N PRO A 354 14.10 -6.92 22.56
CA PRO A 354 13.46 -7.29 21.30
C PRO A 354 14.07 -8.55 20.67
N ARG A 355 13.30 -9.21 19.82
CA ARG A 355 13.76 -10.30 18.96
C ARG A 355 14.57 -9.71 17.80
N TYR A 356 15.82 -10.13 17.66
CA TYR A 356 16.73 -9.78 16.57
C TYR A 356 16.98 -11.00 15.67
N LEU A 357 17.29 -10.77 14.40
CA LEU A 357 17.61 -11.84 13.44
C LEU A 357 18.95 -12.50 13.79
N THR A 358 18.98 -13.83 13.89
CA THR A 358 20.25 -14.57 14.09
C THR A 358 21.07 -14.64 12.80
N ASP A 359 22.34 -15.03 12.89
CA ASP A 359 23.19 -15.19 11.69
C ASP A 359 22.75 -16.38 10.81
N GLU A 360 22.00 -17.34 11.37
CA GLU A 360 21.38 -18.45 10.64
C GLU A 360 20.06 -18.04 9.94
N GLU A 361 19.32 -17.10 10.53
CA GLU A 361 18.06 -16.57 9.99
C GLU A 361 18.31 -15.50 8.89
N ASP A 362 19.44 -14.81 8.92
CA ASP A 362 19.88 -13.82 7.93
C ASP A 362 20.46 -14.45 6.66
N ILE A 363 19.64 -15.24 5.96
CA ILE A 363 20.06 -16.13 4.84
C ILE A 363 20.87 -15.41 3.75
N GLN A 364 20.56 -14.15 3.45
CA GLN A 364 21.26 -13.35 2.43
C GLN A 364 22.30 -12.38 3.03
N GLY A 365 22.43 -12.30 4.36
CA GLY A 365 23.34 -11.39 5.04
C GLY A 365 22.88 -9.92 5.08
N MET A 366 21.63 -9.62 4.72
CA MET A 366 21.13 -8.24 4.63
C MET A 366 21.08 -7.58 6.01
N TYR A 367 20.57 -8.28 7.04
CA TYR A 367 20.52 -7.76 8.40
C TYR A 367 21.94 -7.50 8.92
N LYS A 368 22.91 -8.36 8.59
CA LYS A 368 24.33 -8.18 8.92
C LYS A 368 24.94 -6.98 8.23
N VAL A 369 24.67 -6.77 6.94
CA VAL A 369 25.17 -5.62 6.16
C VAL A 369 24.59 -4.30 6.67
N LEU A 370 23.31 -4.26 7.04
CA LEU A 370 22.63 -3.02 7.43
C LEU A 370 22.70 -2.72 8.94
N ARG A 371 22.59 -3.74 9.80
CA ARG A 371 22.49 -3.57 11.27
C ARG A 371 23.74 -4.01 12.06
N LYS A 372 24.59 -4.89 11.52
CA LYS A 372 25.83 -5.34 12.22
C LYS A 372 27.12 -4.71 11.69
N GLN A 373 27.13 -4.15 10.48
CA GLN A 373 28.33 -3.55 9.88
C GLN A 373 28.60 -2.12 10.39
N THR A 374 29.71 -1.94 11.10
CA THR A 374 30.11 -0.66 11.71
C THR A 374 31.28 0.04 11.01
N ASP A 375 31.99 -0.63 10.10
CA ASP A 375 33.05 0.00 9.30
C ASP A 375 32.40 0.84 8.16
N PRO A 376 32.65 2.17 8.09
CA PRO A 376 32.11 3.03 7.05
C PRO A 376 32.79 2.82 5.67
N LYS A 377 33.90 2.07 5.59
CA LYS A 377 34.59 1.79 4.31
C LYS A 377 34.06 0.54 3.60
N GLN A 378 33.35 -0.34 4.31
CA GLN A 378 32.75 -1.53 3.72
C GLN A 378 31.52 -1.14 2.89
N SER A 379 31.24 -1.89 1.84
CA SER A 379 30.02 -1.66 1.04
C SER A 379 28.75 -1.91 1.88
N ARG A 380 27.64 -1.30 1.44
CA ARG A 380 26.27 -1.63 1.88
C ARG A 380 25.46 -2.31 0.77
N GLU A 381 26.08 -2.55 -0.37
CA GLU A 381 25.50 -3.27 -1.50
C GLU A 381 25.27 -4.75 -1.18
N LEU A 382 24.32 -5.35 -1.89
CA LEU A 382 23.89 -6.73 -1.67
C LEU A 382 23.95 -7.53 -2.97
N GLU A 383 24.85 -8.50 -3.02
CA GLU A 383 24.99 -9.42 -4.15
C GLU A 383 23.81 -10.40 -4.23
N LEU A 384 23.21 -10.53 -5.41
CA LEU A 384 22.15 -11.48 -5.71
C LEU A 384 22.73 -12.65 -6.52
N PRO A 385 23.04 -13.81 -5.89
CA PRO A 385 23.49 -14.97 -6.64
C PRO A 385 22.33 -15.58 -7.45
N ALA A 386 22.61 -16.02 -8.69
CA ALA A 386 21.62 -16.59 -9.65
C ALA A 386 20.64 -17.61 -9.03
N LYS A 387 21.12 -18.42 -8.06
CA LYS A 387 20.32 -19.39 -7.31
C LYS A 387 19.08 -18.81 -6.63
N LEU A 388 19.01 -17.51 -6.36
CA LEU A 388 17.82 -16.87 -5.76
C LEU A 388 16.64 -16.75 -6.74
N PHE A 389 16.90 -16.95 -8.02
CA PHE A 389 15.90 -16.92 -9.09
C PHE A 389 15.63 -18.32 -9.68
N ASP A 390 16.42 -19.34 -9.32
CA ASP A 390 16.27 -20.73 -9.79
C ASP A 390 15.04 -21.43 -9.15
N TYR A 391 13.87 -21.24 -9.78
CA TYR A 391 12.60 -21.85 -9.35
C TYR A 391 11.96 -22.71 -10.47
N PRO A 392 12.46 -23.93 -10.73
CA PRO A 392 11.96 -24.79 -11.81
C PRO A 392 10.56 -25.36 -11.54
N GLU A 393 9.84 -25.77 -12.58
CA GLU A 393 8.50 -26.39 -12.49
C GLU A 393 8.44 -27.59 -11.52
N THR A 394 9.53 -28.37 -11.43
CA THR A 394 9.63 -29.53 -10.51
C THR A 394 9.67 -29.12 -9.04
N MET A 395 9.91 -27.84 -8.73
CA MET A 395 10.06 -27.33 -7.37
C MET A 395 8.80 -27.54 -6.51
N ILE A 396 7.60 -27.41 -7.10
CA ILE A 396 6.33 -27.66 -6.39
C ILE A 396 6.27 -29.12 -5.90
N HIS A 397 6.46 -30.06 -6.83
CA HIS A 397 6.43 -31.50 -6.55
C HIS A 397 7.53 -31.92 -5.56
N ASN A 398 8.74 -31.38 -5.71
CA ASN A 398 9.86 -31.66 -4.82
C ASN A 398 9.58 -31.19 -3.38
N GLN A 399 8.97 -30.02 -3.20
CA GLN A 399 8.63 -29.50 -1.87
C GLN A 399 7.45 -30.27 -1.24
N ILE A 400 6.41 -30.61 -2.01
CA ILE A 400 5.33 -31.48 -1.52
C ILE A 400 5.89 -32.83 -1.06
N TYR A 401 6.73 -33.47 -1.88
CA TYR A 401 7.39 -34.73 -1.54
C TYR A 401 8.28 -34.60 -0.29
N PHE A 402 9.02 -33.50 -0.14
CA PHE A 402 9.80 -33.22 1.06
C PHE A 402 8.91 -33.21 2.32
N TYR A 403 7.79 -32.47 2.31
CA TYR A 403 6.87 -32.44 3.46
C TYR A 403 6.19 -33.79 3.72
N GLU A 404 5.80 -34.52 2.67
CA GLU A 404 5.10 -35.82 2.81
C GLU A 404 6.03 -36.98 3.19
N GLN A 405 7.35 -36.85 3.03
CA GLN A 405 8.34 -37.87 3.44
C GLN A 405 9.16 -37.49 4.68
N LYS A 406 8.97 -36.29 5.23
CA LYS A 406 9.66 -35.82 6.44
C LYS A 406 9.14 -36.57 7.67
N ASN A 407 9.86 -37.60 8.08
CA ASN A 407 9.47 -38.45 9.22
C ASN A 407 9.61 -37.75 10.60
N ASP A 408 10.37 -36.66 10.68
CA ASP A 408 10.72 -36.02 11.97
C ASP A 408 9.56 -35.21 12.59
N VAL A 409 8.72 -34.58 11.75
CA VAL A 409 7.57 -33.77 12.18
C VAL A 409 6.42 -33.96 11.18
N PRO A 410 5.29 -34.57 11.59
CA PRO A 410 4.09 -34.68 10.75
C PRO A 410 3.55 -33.31 10.33
N VAL A 411 2.96 -33.22 9.13
CA VAL A 411 2.41 -31.98 8.56
C VAL A 411 1.46 -31.24 9.51
N ASP A 412 0.58 -31.97 10.21
CA ASP A 412 -0.40 -31.40 11.15
C ASP A 412 0.26 -30.72 12.37
N ASN A 413 1.53 -31.03 12.65
CA ASN A 413 2.32 -30.48 13.76
C ASN A 413 3.31 -29.38 13.29
N LEU A 414 3.29 -28.98 12.01
CA LEU A 414 4.11 -27.87 11.52
C LEU A 414 3.60 -26.51 12.06
N PRO A 415 4.48 -25.50 12.21
CA PRO A 415 4.07 -24.12 12.48
C PRO A 415 3.03 -23.63 11.46
N ILE A 416 2.08 -22.80 11.90
CA ILE A 416 0.90 -22.45 11.11
C ILE A 416 1.22 -21.88 9.71
N ASN A 417 2.24 -21.00 9.61
CA ASN A 417 2.66 -20.45 8.31
C ASN A 417 3.29 -21.53 7.40
N GLU A 418 4.10 -22.44 7.95
CA GLU A 418 4.73 -23.53 7.18
C GLU A 418 3.69 -24.57 6.72
N ARG A 419 2.70 -24.88 7.57
CA ARG A 419 1.56 -25.72 7.17
C ARG A 419 0.72 -25.08 6.06
N HIS A 420 0.39 -23.79 6.20
CA HIS A 420 -0.37 -23.05 5.17
C HIS A 420 0.41 -22.93 3.85
N TYR A 421 1.73 -22.80 3.92
CA TYR A 421 2.60 -22.84 2.74
C TYR A 421 2.60 -24.21 2.03
N TYR A 422 2.64 -25.31 2.79
CA TYR A 422 2.44 -26.65 2.22
C TYR A 422 1.04 -26.82 1.59
N GLU A 423 -0.02 -26.37 2.26
CA GLU A 423 -1.39 -26.38 1.74
C GLU A 423 -1.49 -25.54 0.44
N GLY A 424 -0.81 -24.38 0.40
CA GLY A 424 -0.66 -23.53 -0.78
C GLY A 424 0.06 -24.23 -1.94
N LEU A 425 1.16 -24.94 -1.68
CA LEU A 425 1.84 -25.77 -2.68
C LEU A 425 0.90 -26.84 -3.27
N LYS A 426 0.15 -27.56 -2.43
CA LYS A 426 -0.85 -28.55 -2.91
C LYS A 426 -1.92 -27.89 -3.75
N GLN A 427 -2.48 -26.76 -3.29
CA GLN A 427 -3.52 -26.04 -4.02
C GLN A 427 -3.00 -25.54 -5.37
N CYS A 428 -1.81 -24.93 -5.41
CA CYS A 428 -1.15 -24.47 -6.62
C CYS A 428 -0.89 -25.62 -7.61
N SER A 429 -0.52 -26.82 -7.14
CA SER A 429 -0.23 -27.98 -8.01
C SER A 429 -1.40 -28.45 -8.89
N ASN A 430 -2.63 -28.00 -8.60
CA ASN A 430 -3.81 -28.28 -9.42
C ASN A 430 -4.00 -27.32 -10.62
N TYR A 431 -3.17 -26.28 -10.75
CA TYR A 431 -3.34 -25.18 -11.71
C TYR A 431 -2.04 -24.82 -12.44
N ASP A 432 -2.17 -24.32 -13.66
CA ASP A 432 -1.09 -23.71 -14.44
C ASP A 432 -1.37 -22.20 -14.69
N SER A 433 -0.46 -21.54 -15.40
CA SER A 433 -0.55 -20.14 -15.80
C SER A 433 -1.76 -19.76 -16.67
N LYS A 434 -2.57 -20.73 -17.10
CA LYS A 434 -3.75 -20.53 -17.97
C LYS A 434 -5.06 -20.66 -17.21
N ASN A 435 -5.11 -21.48 -16.16
CA ASN A 435 -6.36 -21.84 -15.47
C ASN A 435 -6.40 -21.49 -13.97
N GLU A 436 -5.33 -20.92 -13.41
CA GLU A 436 -5.29 -20.40 -12.05
C GLU A 436 -6.40 -19.36 -11.76
N PRO A 437 -7.20 -19.51 -10.70
CA PRO A 437 -8.14 -18.50 -10.23
C PRO A 437 -7.47 -17.17 -9.84
N THR A 438 -8.17 -16.06 -10.06
CA THR A 438 -7.80 -14.75 -9.50
C THR A 438 -7.67 -14.84 -7.97
N TYR A 439 -6.49 -14.55 -7.43
CA TYR A 439 -6.24 -14.50 -6.00
C TYR A 439 -6.64 -13.12 -5.42
N PHE A 440 -5.94 -12.07 -5.84
CA PHE A 440 -6.17 -10.71 -5.36
C PHE A 440 -7.45 -10.13 -5.93
N LYS A 441 -8.29 -9.54 -5.08
CA LYS A 441 -9.54 -8.90 -5.47
C LYS A 441 -9.47 -7.42 -5.13
N MET A 442 -9.80 -6.57 -6.09
CA MET A 442 -9.69 -5.12 -5.95
C MET A 442 -11.04 -4.50 -5.62
N ALA A 443 -11.04 -3.40 -4.87
CA ALA A 443 -12.26 -2.74 -4.38
C ALA A 443 -13.30 -2.41 -5.46
N THR A 444 -12.93 -2.23 -6.73
CA THR A 444 -13.86 -2.11 -7.88
C THR A 444 -15.13 -1.29 -7.62
N ILE A 445 -15.01 0.03 -7.80
CA ILE A 445 -16.08 1.02 -7.53
C ILE A 445 -16.68 1.61 -8.81
N ARG A 446 -17.80 2.32 -8.66
CA ARG A 446 -18.45 3.05 -9.75
C ARG A 446 -17.67 4.30 -10.18
N ILE A 447 -17.40 4.39 -11.49
CA ILE A 447 -16.80 5.56 -12.13
C ILE A 447 -17.83 6.65 -12.50
N ASP A 448 -19.12 6.33 -12.39
CA ASP A 448 -20.27 7.23 -12.61
C ASP A 448 -20.86 7.76 -11.28
N ASP A 449 -20.09 7.67 -10.20
CA ASP A 449 -20.32 8.39 -8.95
C ASP A 449 -19.75 9.81 -9.09
N ASP A 450 -20.59 10.85 -9.01
CA ASP A 450 -20.15 12.25 -9.17
C ASP A 450 -19.12 12.67 -8.09
N ARG A 451 -19.05 11.97 -6.96
CA ARG A 451 -18.04 12.19 -5.90
C ARG A 451 -16.70 11.52 -6.19
N ASN A 452 -16.62 10.59 -7.15
CA ASN A 452 -15.38 9.97 -7.59
C ASN A 452 -14.66 10.92 -8.57
N ARG A 453 -13.92 11.90 -8.03
CA ARG A 453 -13.35 13.02 -8.78
C ARG A 453 -12.41 12.58 -9.91
N ASP A 454 -11.63 11.53 -9.70
CA ASP A 454 -10.71 10.96 -10.69
C ASP A 454 -11.36 9.92 -11.61
N ARG A 455 -12.64 9.57 -11.37
CA ARG A 455 -13.39 8.51 -12.05
C ARG A 455 -12.64 7.18 -12.09
N GLU A 456 -11.94 6.91 -11.00
CA GLU A 456 -11.08 5.76 -10.89
C GLU A 456 -11.88 4.48 -10.61
N TRP A 457 -11.37 3.34 -11.09
CA TRP A 457 -12.08 2.07 -10.98
C TRP A 457 -11.91 1.40 -9.60
N GLY A 458 -11.10 1.93 -8.68
CA GLY A 458 -10.80 1.24 -7.41
C GLY A 458 -9.94 -0.01 -7.60
N TRP A 459 -8.98 0.02 -8.53
CA TRP A 459 -8.07 -1.10 -8.81
C TRP A 459 -6.84 -1.15 -7.90
N HIS A 460 -6.49 -0.05 -7.21
CA HIS A 460 -5.30 0.06 -6.36
C HIS A 460 -5.58 -0.19 -4.86
N TYR A 461 -6.74 -0.78 -4.54
CA TYR A 461 -7.19 -1.02 -3.17
C TYR A 461 -7.63 -2.48 -2.98
N ASP A 462 -7.27 -3.05 -1.84
CA ASP A 462 -7.80 -4.33 -1.40
C ASP A 462 -9.24 -4.17 -0.90
N TRP A 463 -10.16 -4.93 -1.47
CA TRP A 463 -11.59 -4.82 -1.15
C TRP A 463 -11.93 -5.11 0.31
N ARG A 464 -11.09 -5.87 1.04
CA ARG A 464 -11.32 -6.24 2.44
C ARG A 464 -11.11 -5.06 3.38
N PHE A 465 -10.24 -4.15 2.99
CA PHE A 465 -9.73 -3.03 3.79
C PHE A 465 -10.12 -1.66 3.23
N PHE A 466 -10.88 -1.63 2.12
CA PHE A 466 -11.26 -0.41 1.42
C PHE A 466 -11.98 0.60 2.32
N ASN A 467 -11.36 1.76 2.49
CA ASN A 467 -11.86 2.84 3.35
C ASN A 467 -11.97 4.17 2.57
N GLY A 468 -12.53 4.08 1.36
CA GLY A 468 -12.77 5.20 0.45
C GLY A 468 -11.61 5.46 -0.52
N ALA A 469 -11.95 5.84 -1.75
CA ALA A 469 -10.98 6.23 -2.77
C ALA A 469 -10.20 7.50 -2.38
N LEU A 470 -8.93 7.57 -2.76
CA LEU A 470 -7.95 8.57 -2.31
C LEU A 470 -8.38 10.01 -2.57
N ASN A 471 -9.04 10.27 -3.70
CA ASN A 471 -9.58 11.59 -4.08
C ASN A 471 -11.12 11.60 -4.13
N TYR A 472 -11.77 10.85 -3.25
CA TYR A 472 -13.24 10.82 -3.15
C TYR A 472 -13.77 12.05 -2.40
N ASP A 473 -14.78 12.71 -2.99
CA ASP A 473 -15.44 13.89 -2.43
C ASP A 473 -16.24 13.55 -1.16
N SER A 474 -15.54 13.57 -0.03
CA SER A 474 -16.04 13.13 1.27
C SER A 474 -16.50 14.31 2.11
N VAL A 475 -17.65 14.18 2.79
CA VAL A 475 -18.20 15.26 3.61
C VAL A 475 -17.20 15.65 4.72
N GLY A 476 -16.91 16.95 4.81
CA GLY A 476 -15.96 17.49 5.79
C GLY A 476 -14.49 17.27 5.46
N TRP A 477 -14.14 17.02 4.19
CA TRP A 477 -12.77 16.90 3.67
C TRP A 477 -12.50 17.91 2.55
N THR A 478 -11.35 18.59 2.59
CA THR A 478 -10.88 19.41 1.44
C THR A 478 -10.04 18.58 0.48
N GLN A 479 -9.83 19.07 -0.76
CA GLN A 479 -8.95 18.38 -1.71
C GLN A 479 -7.50 18.32 -1.22
N SER A 480 -7.00 19.37 -0.58
CA SER A 480 -5.65 19.39 0.00
C SER A 480 -5.49 18.36 1.12
N GLU A 481 -6.50 18.18 1.97
CA GLU A 481 -6.48 17.16 3.03
C GLU A 481 -6.42 15.74 2.46
N LEU A 482 -7.12 15.45 1.35
CA LEU A 482 -7.07 14.16 0.66
C LEU A 482 -5.70 13.88 0.02
N ILE A 483 -5.04 14.91 -0.54
CA ILE A 483 -3.66 14.79 -1.06
C ILE A 483 -2.69 14.51 0.10
N VAL A 484 -2.81 15.21 1.23
CA VAL A 484 -2.00 14.96 2.42
C VAL A 484 -2.25 13.54 2.96
N ARG A 485 -3.49 13.06 2.98
CA ARG A 485 -3.86 11.68 3.36
C ARG A 485 -3.14 10.66 2.48
N THR A 486 -3.18 10.84 1.16
CA THR A 486 -2.50 9.96 0.18
C THR A 486 -0.99 9.91 0.46
N ASN A 487 -0.37 11.08 0.63
CA ASN A 487 1.06 11.18 0.93
C ASN A 487 1.44 10.50 2.26
N ILE A 488 0.57 10.55 3.28
CA ILE A 488 0.74 9.81 4.53
C ILE A 488 0.70 8.29 4.27
N ILE A 489 -0.32 7.79 3.56
CA ILE A 489 -0.50 6.35 3.30
C ILE A 489 0.72 5.76 2.60
N LEU A 490 1.21 6.41 1.53
CA LEU A 490 2.37 5.93 0.76
C LEU A 490 3.68 6.00 1.57
N ASP A 491 3.92 7.08 2.33
CA ASP A 491 5.06 7.19 3.26
C ASP A 491 5.05 6.05 4.28
N ARG A 492 3.91 5.80 4.94
CA ARG A 492 3.81 4.78 5.99
C ARG A 492 3.88 3.35 5.43
N LEU A 493 3.35 3.08 4.24
CA LEU A 493 3.52 1.78 3.56
C LEU A 493 5.00 1.49 3.29
N LEU A 494 5.67 2.38 2.56
CA LEU A 494 7.07 2.19 2.16
C LEU A 494 7.99 2.07 3.38
N ARG A 495 7.76 2.90 4.39
CA ARG A 495 8.53 2.96 5.63
C ARG A 495 8.39 1.70 6.47
N ASN A 496 7.17 1.23 6.71
CA ASN A 496 6.94 0.04 7.53
C ASN A 496 7.28 -1.25 6.78
N TRP A 497 7.14 -1.31 5.45
CA TRP A 497 7.65 -2.43 4.65
C TRP A 497 9.17 -2.55 4.79
N ASN A 498 9.92 -1.48 4.51
CA ASN A 498 11.37 -1.55 4.55
C ASN A 498 11.90 -1.78 5.97
N ARG A 499 11.25 -1.24 7.01
CA ARG A 499 11.59 -1.57 8.40
C ARG A 499 11.37 -3.07 8.68
N PHE A 500 10.22 -3.64 8.29
CA PHE A 500 9.99 -5.09 8.40
C PHE A 500 11.05 -5.89 7.62
N ALA A 501 11.31 -5.53 6.37
CA ALA A 501 12.26 -6.21 5.49
C ALA A 501 13.68 -6.20 6.08
N GLU A 502 14.15 -5.06 6.59
CA GLU A 502 15.42 -4.95 7.32
C GLU A 502 15.46 -5.87 8.55
N GLU A 503 14.49 -5.76 9.46
CA GLU A 503 14.48 -6.54 10.72
C GLU A 503 14.36 -8.06 10.48
N LYS A 504 13.77 -8.47 9.35
CA LYS A 504 13.58 -9.89 8.95
C LYS A 504 14.55 -10.39 7.90
N GLY A 505 15.45 -9.53 7.42
CA GLY A 505 16.44 -9.87 6.38
C GLY A 505 15.82 -10.26 5.04
N ILE A 506 14.59 -9.83 4.73
CA ILE A 506 13.88 -10.12 3.46
C ILE A 506 14.40 -9.18 2.36
N VAL A 507 14.89 -9.74 1.26
CA VAL A 507 15.55 -8.94 0.22
C VAL A 507 14.57 -8.48 -0.85
N THR A 508 14.37 -7.17 -0.97
CA THR A 508 13.58 -6.50 -2.02
C THR A 508 14.25 -5.23 -2.52
N TRP A 509 13.88 -4.74 -3.70
CA TRP A 509 14.28 -3.44 -4.23
C TRP A 509 13.11 -2.70 -4.89
N ILE A 510 13.18 -1.37 -4.95
CA ILE A 510 12.18 -0.54 -5.64
C ILE A 510 12.36 -0.59 -7.16
N MET A 511 11.27 -0.57 -7.91
CA MET A 511 11.24 -0.58 -9.39
C MET A 511 10.19 0.39 -9.94
N HIS A 512 10.05 0.44 -11.27
CA HIS A 512 8.96 1.14 -11.97
C HIS A 512 8.77 2.60 -11.50
N GLY A 513 7.56 2.98 -11.06
CA GLY A 513 7.23 4.31 -10.56
C GLY A 513 8.14 4.75 -9.40
N PRO A 514 8.22 3.99 -8.29
CA PRO A 514 9.15 4.26 -7.19
C PRO A 514 10.62 4.45 -7.58
N LEU A 515 11.16 3.67 -8.53
CA LEU A 515 12.55 3.86 -8.99
C LEU A 515 12.70 5.11 -9.87
N LEU A 516 11.66 5.45 -10.66
CA LEU A 516 11.64 6.68 -11.44
C LEU A 516 11.55 7.93 -10.55
N SER A 517 10.71 7.91 -9.51
CA SER A 517 10.58 9.02 -8.56
C SER A 517 11.86 9.21 -7.75
N TRP A 518 12.44 8.10 -7.25
CA TRP A 518 13.76 8.09 -6.64
C TRP A 518 14.83 8.76 -7.52
N TYR A 519 14.88 8.48 -8.83
CA TYR A 519 15.88 9.08 -9.73
C TYR A 519 15.86 10.62 -9.74
N TRP A 520 14.72 11.26 -9.48
CA TRP A 520 14.59 12.72 -9.55
C TRP A 520 15.20 13.43 -8.33
N ASP A 521 14.47 13.42 -7.21
CA ASP A 521 14.84 14.08 -5.96
C ASP A 521 15.04 13.10 -4.79
N GLY A 522 14.83 11.81 -5.01
CA GLY A 522 14.86 10.81 -3.93
C GLY A 522 13.59 10.82 -3.08
N LEU A 523 12.45 11.25 -3.63
CA LEU A 523 11.12 11.19 -3.01
C LEU A 523 10.17 10.34 -3.89
N MET A 524 9.06 9.86 -3.31
CA MET A 524 7.89 9.43 -4.10
C MET A 524 7.29 10.65 -4.81
N PHE A 525 6.74 10.50 -6.03
CA PHE A 525 6.12 11.66 -6.68
C PHE A 525 4.85 12.08 -5.91
N PRO A 526 4.55 13.38 -5.81
CA PRO A 526 3.33 13.88 -5.13
C PRO A 526 2.03 13.64 -5.95
N PHE A 527 2.10 12.75 -6.94
CA PHE A 527 1.03 12.30 -7.83
C PHE A 527 1.04 10.79 -8.08
N ASP A 528 1.93 10.04 -7.42
CA ASP A 528 1.86 8.58 -7.37
C ASP A 528 0.68 8.15 -6.48
N VAL A 529 0.13 6.96 -6.75
CA VAL A 529 -1.03 6.38 -6.03
C VAL A 529 -0.80 4.93 -5.60
N ASP A 530 0.29 4.33 -6.04
CA ASP A 530 0.72 2.96 -5.80
C ASP A 530 2.26 2.86 -5.64
N ILE A 531 2.73 1.70 -5.20
CA ILE A 531 4.15 1.39 -4.98
C ILE A 531 4.41 -0.02 -5.50
N ASP A 532 5.36 -0.14 -6.43
CA ASP A 532 5.88 -1.43 -6.92
C ASP A 532 7.24 -1.75 -6.30
N ILE A 533 7.41 -2.99 -5.84
CA ILE A 533 8.72 -3.55 -5.50
C ILE A 533 8.95 -4.91 -6.17
N GLN A 534 10.22 -5.25 -6.35
CA GLN A 534 10.64 -6.54 -6.88
C GLN A 534 11.53 -7.31 -5.89
N MET A 535 11.51 -8.63 -6.00
CA MET A 535 12.32 -9.54 -5.17
C MET A 535 12.71 -10.83 -5.92
N PRO A 536 13.71 -11.59 -5.46
CA PRO A 536 14.01 -12.90 -6.03
C PRO A 536 12.94 -13.95 -5.68
N MET A 537 12.66 -14.91 -6.56
CA MET A 537 11.61 -15.91 -6.32
C MET A 537 11.84 -16.78 -5.07
N ILE A 538 13.09 -17.09 -4.72
CA ILE A 538 13.40 -17.83 -3.48
C ILE A 538 13.08 -16.98 -2.23
N GLU A 539 13.23 -15.67 -2.30
CA GLU A 539 12.87 -14.75 -1.22
C GLU A 539 11.36 -14.61 -1.08
N LEU A 540 10.61 -14.58 -2.20
CA LEU A 540 9.15 -14.64 -2.16
C LEU A 540 8.64 -15.96 -1.57
N ALA A 541 9.25 -17.10 -1.93
CA ALA A 541 8.91 -18.39 -1.33
C ALA A 541 9.19 -18.39 0.19
N ARG A 542 10.27 -17.73 0.63
CA ARG A 542 10.57 -17.50 2.06
C ARG A 542 9.54 -16.61 2.74
N LEU A 543 9.17 -15.47 2.12
CA LEU A 543 8.09 -14.59 2.60
C LEU A 543 6.77 -15.36 2.75
N ALA A 544 6.43 -16.19 1.77
CA ALA A 544 5.23 -17.04 1.79
C ALA A 544 5.25 -18.04 2.96
N LYS A 545 6.37 -18.75 3.14
CA LYS A 545 6.56 -19.79 4.15
C LYS A 545 6.59 -19.23 5.57
N ASP A 546 7.33 -18.15 5.77
CA ASP A 546 7.69 -17.68 7.11
C ASP A 546 6.83 -16.49 7.57
N TYR A 547 6.17 -15.74 6.67
CA TYR A 547 5.48 -14.48 6.99
C TYR A 547 4.10 -14.24 6.31
N ASN A 548 3.59 -15.11 5.43
CA ASN A 548 2.24 -14.91 4.86
C ASN A 548 1.15 -14.85 5.96
N GLN A 549 0.16 -13.98 5.80
CA GLN A 549 -0.88 -13.64 6.78
C GLN A 549 -0.31 -13.09 8.09
N THR A 550 0.74 -12.26 8.02
CA THR A 550 1.29 -11.53 9.17
C THR A 550 0.75 -10.12 9.21
N LEU A 551 0.23 -9.68 10.36
CA LEU A 551 -0.07 -8.27 10.61
C LEU A 551 1.18 -7.59 11.20
N VAL A 552 1.79 -6.70 10.44
CA VAL A 552 2.89 -5.85 10.89
C VAL A 552 2.31 -4.57 11.48
N LEU A 553 2.68 -4.26 12.72
CA LEU A 553 2.32 -3.01 13.40
C LEU A 553 3.49 -2.04 13.31
N GLU A 554 3.16 -0.79 13.02
CA GLU A 554 4.08 0.35 13.11
C GLU A 554 4.69 0.49 14.52
N ASP A 555 5.86 1.13 14.60
CA ASP A 555 6.43 1.54 15.88
C ASP A 555 5.42 2.44 16.63
N PRO A 556 4.98 2.08 17.86
CA PRO A 556 4.01 2.86 18.63
C PRO A 556 4.43 4.30 18.90
N THR A 557 5.73 4.62 18.86
CA THR A 557 6.25 5.98 19.04
C THR A 557 6.17 6.83 17.77
N GLU A 558 5.91 6.22 16.63
CA GLU A 558 5.89 6.86 15.30
C GLU A 558 4.50 6.88 14.68
N GLY A 559 3.60 5.98 15.08
CA GLY A 559 2.24 5.91 14.56
C GLY A 559 1.41 4.71 15.04
N TYR A 560 0.35 4.42 14.28
CA TYR A 560 -0.64 3.38 14.57
C TYR A 560 -0.89 2.47 13.35
N GLY A 561 -0.05 2.54 12.32
CA GLY A 561 -0.19 1.78 11.08
C GLY A 561 -0.23 0.27 11.30
N LYS A 562 -1.05 -0.41 10.49
CA LYS A 562 -1.34 -1.84 10.57
C LYS A 562 -1.31 -2.39 9.15
N PHE A 563 -0.41 -3.32 8.87
CA PHE A 563 -0.11 -3.74 7.51
C PHE A 563 -0.15 -5.26 7.36
N LEU A 564 -0.99 -5.79 6.47
CA LEU A 564 -1.09 -7.23 6.24
C LEU A 564 -0.13 -7.66 5.12
N ILE A 565 0.75 -8.61 5.41
CA ILE A 565 1.50 -9.36 4.39
C ILE A 565 0.59 -10.44 3.83
N ASP A 566 0.22 -10.32 2.56
CA ASP A 566 -0.65 -11.27 1.86
C ASP A 566 0.03 -11.82 0.61
N VAL A 567 0.35 -13.11 0.61
CA VAL A 567 1.08 -13.79 -0.48
C VAL A 567 0.13 -14.74 -1.21
N GLY A 568 0.07 -14.59 -2.54
CA GLY A 568 -0.85 -15.34 -3.39
C GLY A 568 -0.60 -16.84 -3.41
N THR A 569 -1.66 -17.63 -3.53
CA THR A 569 -1.55 -19.10 -3.59
C THR A 569 -0.74 -19.60 -4.80
N TYR A 570 -0.77 -18.86 -5.91
CA TYR A 570 -0.22 -19.32 -7.20
C TYR A 570 1.20 -18.79 -7.51
N ILE A 571 1.91 -18.25 -6.53
CA ILE A 571 3.27 -17.71 -6.70
C ILE A 571 4.28 -18.72 -7.28
N HIS A 572 4.02 -20.02 -7.16
CA HIS A 572 4.92 -21.06 -7.65
C HIS A 572 4.84 -21.25 -9.18
N ASN A 573 3.77 -20.75 -9.82
CA ASN A 573 3.59 -20.80 -11.27
C ASN A 573 4.36 -19.65 -11.96
N ARG A 574 5.63 -19.88 -12.34
CA ARG A 574 6.52 -18.82 -12.87
C ARG A 574 6.38 -18.51 -14.36
N ASP A 575 5.52 -19.23 -15.07
CA ASP A 575 5.04 -18.80 -16.39
C ASP A 575 4.28 -17.47 -16.28
N ILE A 576 4.31 -16.69 -17.38
CA ILE A 576 3.51 -15.48 -17.54
C ILE A 576 2.02 -15.86 -17.45
N SER A 577 1.32 -15.33 -16.44
CA SER A 577 -0.12 -15.57 -16.26
C SER A 577 -0.89 -15.06 -17.47
N GLN A 578 -1.83 -15.86 -18.00
CA GLN A 578 -2.68 -15.45 -19.12
C GLN A 578 -3.80 -14.48 -18.70
N ASN A 579 -4.09 -14.39 -17.39
CA ASN A 579 -5.21 -13.65 -16.84
C ASN A 579 -4.76 -12.68 -15.72
N SER A 580 -5.10 -12.96 -14.47
CA SER A 580 -5.29 -11.94 -13.42
C SER A 580 -4.32 -12.00 -12.23
N ASN A 581 -3.33 -12.91 -12.22
CA ASN A 581 -2.33 -13.00 -11.14
C ASN A 581 -0.93 -12.54 -11.60
N HIS A 582 -0.82 -11.30 -12.05
CA HIS A 582 0.48 -10.69 -12.38
C HIS A 582 1.27 -10.27 -11.14
N ILE A 583 0.58 -10.03 -10.03
CA ILE A 583 1.16 -9.70 -8.73
C ILE A 583 1.29 -10.97 -7.90
N ASP A 584 2.39 -11.09 -7.17
CA ASP A 584 2.73 -12.27 -6.39
C ASP A 584 2.36 -12.11 -4.91
N ALA A 585 2.63 -10.95 -4.31
CA ALA A 585 2.29 -10.62 -2.93
C ALA A 585 1.89 -9.15 -2.78
N ARG A 586 1.27 -8.81 -1.64
CA ARG A 586 0.92 -7.45 -1.25
C ARG A 586 1.30 -7.16 0.19
N PHE A 587 1.67 -5.91 0.45
CA PHE A 587 1.75 -5.35 1.80
C PHE A 587 0.64 -4.29 1.93
N VAL A 588 -0.46 -4.65 2.60
CA VAL A 588 -1.72 -3.90 2.56
C VAL A 588 -1.91 -3.07 3.82
N ASP A 589 -2.08 -1.76 3.70
CA ASP A 589 -2.54 -0.89 4.79
C ASP A 589 -4.00 -1.22 5.12
N VAL A 590 -4.21 -1.69 6.34
CA VAL A 590 -5.51 -2.14 6.86
C VAL A 590 -6.50 -0.98 7.08
N ASP A 591 -6.01 0.26 7.22
CA ASP A 591 -6.85 1.43 7.49
C ASP A 591 -7.34 2.13 6.21
N SER A 592 -6.70 1.91 5.05
CA SER A 592 -7.08 2.51 3.75
C SER A 592 -7.42 1.49 2.65
N GLY A 593 -6.77 0.32 2.67
CA GLY A 593 -6.79 -0.69 1.63
C GLY A 593 -5.74 -0.51 0.53
N ILE A 594 -4.98 0.59 0.50
CA ILE A 594 -3.83 0.75 -0.41
C ILE A 594 -2.73 -0.26 -0.04
N TYR A 595 -1.92 -0.66 -1.00
CA TYR A 595 -0.85 -1.63 -0.80
C TYR A 595 0.41 -1.32 -1.62
N ILE A 596 1.51 -1.96 -1.22
CA ILE A 596 2.65 -2.21 -2.11
C ILE A 596 2.33 -3.47 -2.92
N ASP A 597 2.41 -3.41 -4.24
CA ASP A 597 2.38 -4.58 -5.12
C ASP A 597 3.81 -5.17 -5.21
N ILE A 598 3.93 -6.47 -4.92
CA ILE A 598 5.20 -7.20 -4.85
C ILE A 598 5.23 -8.23 -5.97
N THR A 599 6.27 -8.17 -6.82
CA THR A 599 6.49 -9.14 -7.89
C THR A 599 7.83 -9.86 -7.75
N ALA A 600 7.85 -11.18 -7.99
CA ALA A 600 9.10 -11.94 -7.95
C ALA A 600 9.70 -12.16 -9.34
N LEU A 601 11.01 -12.00 -9.44
CA LEU A 601 11.78 -12.44 -10.60
C LEU A 601 12.16 -13.91 -10.45
N ALA A 602 11.91 -14.70 -11.48
CA ALA A 602 12.35 -16.08 -11.61
C ALA A 602 13.09 -16.30 -12.92
N LYS A 603 14.03 -17.24 -12.94
CA LYS A 603 14.74 -17.67 -14.14
C LYS A 603 13.79 -18.25 -15.16
N SER A 604 13.94 -17.84 -16.41
CA SER A 604 12.89 -18.02 -17.40
C SER A 604 13.37 -18.48 -18.76
N LYS A 605 12.57 -19.37 -19.34
CA LYS A 605 12.68 -19.84 -20.71
C LYS A 605 11.82 -19.05 -21.69
N ALA A 606 10.93 -18.19 -21.20
CA ALA A 606 10.02 -17.42 -22.04
C ALA A 606 10.78 -16.61 -23.11
N ASN A 607 10.15 -16.45 -24.27
CA ASN A 607 10.63 -15.54 -25.29
C ASN A 607 10.40 -14.10 -24.83
N THR A 608 11.38 -13.23 -25.07
CA THR A 608 11.22 -11.80 -24.84
C THR A 608 10.21 -11.20 -25.83
N PRO A 609 9.47 -10.15 -25.44
CA PRO A 609 8.65 -9.35 -26.35
C PRO A 609 9.46 -8.72 -27.49
N GLU A 610 8.79 -8.25 -28.55
CA GLU A 610 9.45 -7.76 -29.76
C GLU A 610 10.31 -6.52 -29.49
N GLU A 611 9.86 -5.66 -28.58
CA GLU A 611 10.50 -4.42 -28.13
C GLU A 611 11.85 -4.62 -27.41
N TYR A 612 12.17 -5.84 -26.98
CA TYR A 612 13.48 -6.21 -26.45
C TYR A 612 14.50 -6.56 -27.55
N ASN A 613 14.05 -6.96 -28.74
CA ASN A 613 14.93 -7.50 -29.78
C ASN A 613 15.89 -6.44 -30.35
N ASN A 614 17.20 -6.70 -30.25
CA ASN A 614 18.27 -5.77 -30.66
C ASN A 614 18.21 -4.39 -29.95
N ASN A 615 17.54 -4.31 -28.80
CA ASN A 615 17.40 -3.06 -28.06
C ASN A 615 18.55 -2.88 -27.06
N ALA A 616 19.40 -1.87 -27.33
CA ALA A 616 20.61 -1.63 -26.55
C ALA A 616 20.37 -1.24 -25.08
N LEU A 617 19.18 -0.73 -24.74
CA LEU A 617 18.84 -0.32 -23.37
C LEU A 617 18.62 -1.53 -22.45
N VAL A 618 17.97 -2.57 -22.97
CA VAL A 618 17.74 -3.82 -22.23
C VAL A 618 18.89 -4.80 -22.40
N ASN A 619 19.67 -4.71 -23.49
CA ASN A 619 20.85 -5.55 -23.76
C ASN A 619 20.58 -7.07 -23.69
N ILE A 620 19.35 -7.51 -23.93
CA ILE A 620 18.96 -8.93 -23.98
C ILE A 620 18.91 -9.38 -25.43
N ASN A 621 19.94 -10.11 -25.88
CA ASN A 621 20.02 -10.67 -27.23
C ASN A 621 19.58 -12.14 -27.29
N LYS A 622 18.42 -12.47 -26.68
CA LYS A 622 17.89 -13.84 -26.67
C LYS A 622 17.24 -14.18 -28.02
N GLY A 623 17.75 -15.23 -28.68
CA GLY A 623 17.10 -15.79 -29.87
C GLY A 623 15.76 -16.45 -29.55
N PHE A 624 14.87 -16.58 -30.54
CA PHE A 624 13.59 -17.26 -30.36
C PHE A 624 13.82 -18.73 -29.94
N ASN A 625 13.31 -19.11 -28.77
CA ASN A 625 13.54 -20.37 -28.07
C ASN A 625 15.04 -20.67 -27.76
N ASP A 626 15.88 -19.65 -27.58
CA ASP A 626 17.28 -19.83 -27.17
C ASP A 626 17.42 -19.97 -25.63
N ASP A 627 17.21 -21.19 -25.16
CA ASP A 627 17.36 -21.58 -23.75
C ASP A 627 18.81 -21.48 -23.20
N GLN A 628 19.82 -21.13 -24.01
CA GLN A 628 21.20 -20.94 -23.52
C GLN A 628 21.42 -19.58 -22.86
N ILE A 629 20.56 -18.60 -23.14
CA ILE A 629 20.68 -17.24 -22.62
C ILE A 629 19.82 -17.11 -21.35
N GLU A 630 20.50 -16.97 -20.22
CA GLU A 630 19.89 -16.88 -18.90
C GLU A 630 19.29 -15.49 -18.68
N ILE A 631 17.96 -15.45 -18.48
CA ILE A 631 17.19 -14.25 -18.18
C ILE A 631 16.19 -14.54 -17.07
N TYR A 632 15.74 -13.47 -16.42
CA TYR A 632 14.79 -13.51 -15.32
C TYR A 632 13.61 -12.61 -15.63
N ASN A 633 12.38 -13.02 -15.27
CA ASN A 633 11.21 -12.16 -15.36
C ASN A 633 10.19 -12.38 -14.26
N ASP A 634 9.32 -11.39 -14.10
CA ASP A 634 8.09 -11.45 -13.32
C ASP A 634 6.93 -12.07 -14.12
N ARG A 635 5.74 -12.15 -13.49
CA ARG A 635 4.53 -12.67 -14.14
C ARG A 635 3.88 -11.68 -15.13
N ARG A 636 4.54 -10.55 -15.42
CA ARG A 636 4.03 -9.43 -16.23
C ARG A 636 4.94 -9.04 -17.41
N LYS A 637 5.90 -9.90 -17.77
CA LYS A 637 6.82 -9.78 -18.92
C LYS A 637 7.95 -8.75 -18.77
N HIS A 638 8.33 -8.38 -17.56
CA HIS A 638 9.52 -7.56 -17.35
C HIS A 638 10.78 -8.44 -17.28
N PHE A 639 11.62 -8.39 -18.31
CA PHE A 639 12.83 -9.23 -18.42
C PHE A 639 14.11 -8.50 -18.03
N TYR A 640 15.06 -9.24 -17.44
CA TYR A 640 16.36 -8.77 -16.96
C TYR A 640 17.46 -9.83 -17.14
N THR A 641 18.73 -9.41 -17.24
CA THR A 641 19.91 -10.25 -16.96
C THR A 641 20.36 -10.10 -15.51
N LEU A 642 21.31 -10.91 -15.04
CA LEU A 642 21.75 -10.85 -13.63
C LEU A 642 22.57 -9.57 -13.38
N GLU A 643 23.36 -9.18 -14.36
CA GLU A 643 24.25 -8.01 -14.37
C GLU A 643 23.47 -6.68 -14.42
N GLN A 644 22.16 -6.72 -14.69
CA GLN A 644 21.29 -5.55 -14.54
C GLN A 644 20.77 -5.38 -13.11
N LEU A 645 20.74 -6.47 -12.33
CA LEU A 645 20.19 -6.51 -10.99
C LEU A 645 21.27 -6.47 -9.91
N SER A 646 22.35 -7.26 -10.05
CA SER A 646 23.36 -7.51 -9.01
C SER A 646 24.66 -6.72 -9.21
N PRO A 647 25.25 -6.16 -8.13
CA PRO A 647 24.67 -6.06 -6.79
C PRO A 647 23.59 -4.97 -6.70
N LEU A 648 22.66 -5.16 -5.77
CA LEU A 648 21.73 -4.11 -5.37
C LEU A 648 22.49 -3.00 -4.63
N LYS A 649 22.17 -1.74 -4.94
CA LYS A 649 22.74 -0.54 -4.30
C LYS A 649 21.84 -0.08 -3.16
N TYR A 650 22.41 0.13 -1.97
CA TYR A 650 21.68 0.64 -0.81
C TYR A 650 21.53 2.16 -0.89
N SER A 651 20.30 2.65 -0.74
CA SER A 651 19.91 4.04 -0.98
C SER A 651 18.81 4.51 -0.02
N LEU A 652 18.34 5.75 -0.20
CA LEU A 652 17.22 6.35 0.52
C LEU A 652 16.18 6.89 -0.46
N ILE A 653 14.90 6.67 -0.16
CA ILE A 653 13.76 7.38 -0.78
C ILE A 653 12.89 7.95 0.34
N GLY A 654 12.64 9.26 0.37
CA GLY A 654 11.91 9.90 1.48
C GLY A 654 12.56 9.71 2.86
N GLY A 655 13.87 9.43 2.93
CA GLY A 655 14.54 9.04 4.18
C GLY A 655 14.26 7.61 4.66
N VAL A 656 13.60 6.80 3.83
CA VAL A 656 13.41 5.35 4.02
C VAL A 656 14.53 4.61 3.27
N PRO A 657 15.38 3.84 3.99
CA PRO A 657 16.24 2.80 3.42
C PRO A 657 15.55 1.91 2.39
N VAL A 658 16.17 1.79 1.22
CA VAL A 658 15.75 0.92 0.13
C VAL A 658 16.97 0.36 -0.60
N TYR A 659 16.74 -0.67 -1.40
CA TYR A 659 17.66 -1.09 -2.45
C TYR A 659 17.15 -0.64 -3.84
N VAL A 660 18.09 -0.35 -4.74
CA VAL A 660 17.86 -0.13 -6.18
C VAL A 660 18.73 -1.10 -7.00
N PRO A 661 18.35 -1.48 -8.23
CA PRO A 661 19.15 -2.39 -9.07
C PRO A 661 20.49 -1.79 -9.52
N LEU A 662 21.41 -2.63 -10.01
CA LEU A 662 22.69 -2.16 -10.56
C LEU A 662 22.50 -1.22 -11.76
N THR A 663 21.71 -1.63 -12.75
CA THR A 663 21.37 -0.83 -13.94
C THR A 663 20.06 -0.09 -13.72
N ILE A 664 20.12 1.24 -13.85
CA ILE A 664 19.01 2.14 -13.49
C ILE A 664 18.59 2.92 -14.74
N THR A 665 19.52 3.64 -15.38
CA THR A 665 19.15 4.67 -16.36
C THR A 665 18.64 4.06 -17.64
N ASP A 666 19.30 3.04 -18.16
CA ASP A 666 18.84 2.37 -19.39
C ASP A 666 17.52 1.64 -19.17
N ARG A 667 17.29 1.10 -17.96
CA ARG A 667 16.03 0.45 -17.59
C ARG A 667 14.87 1.46 -17.50
N LEU A 668 15.09 2.58 -16.82
CA LEU A 668 14.08 3.63 -16.73
C LEU A 668 13.81 4.32 -18.07
N ILE A 669 14.79 4.44 -18.97
CA ILE A 669 14.56 4.96 -20.33
C ILE A 669 13.77 3.95 -21.17
N PHE A 670 13.97 2.65 -20.98
CA PHE A 670 13.19 1.61 -21.65
C PHE A 670 11.71 1.63 -21.19
N GLU A 671 11.45 1.72 -19.89
CA GLU A 671 10.09 1.78 -19.34
C GLU A 671 9.42 3.15 -19.56
N TYR A 672 10.19 4.23 -19.45
CA TYR A 672 9.73 5.61 -19.51
C TYR A 672 10.64 6.44 -20.43
N SER A 673 10.39 6.36 -21.74
CA SER A 673 11.21 7.00 -22.80
C SER A 673 11.48 8.50 -22.65
N LYS A 674 10.70 9.21 -21.81
CA LYS A 674 10.91 10.62 -21.43
C LYS A 674 10.99 10.86 -19.91
N GLY A 675 10.97 9.79 -19.10
CA GLY A 675 10.88 9.87 -17.64
C GLY A 675 12.06 10.60 -16.99
N LEU A 676 13.27 10.46 -17.56
CA LEU A 676 14.49 11.10 -17.05
C LEU A 676 14.73 12.51 -17.62
N SER A 677 13.88 13.00 -18.53
CA SER A 677 14.11 14.24 -19.29
C SER A 677 12.92 15.20 -19.33
N SER A 678 11.72 14.77 -18.97
CA SER A 678 10.54 15.64 -18.89
C SER A 678 10.44 16.32 -17.52
N TYR A 679 10.87 17.58 -17.42
CA TYR A 679 10.72 18.43 -16.23
C TYR A 679 9.28 18.91 -15.98
N GLU A 680 8.30 18.36 -16.70
CA GLU A 680 6.86 18.60 -16.53
C GLU A 680 6.08 17.28 -16.72
N PHE A 681 5.06 17.06 -15.88
CA PHE A 681 4.09 15.98 -16.01
C PHE A 681 2.73 16.39 -15.41
N ARG A 682 1.68 16.44 -16.22
CA ARG A 682 0.29 16.73 -15.79
C ARG A 682 0.18 17.95 -14.86
N ASP A 683 0.77 19.07 -15.29
CA ASP A 683 0.86 20.35 -14.55
C ASP A 683 1.71 20.33 -13.26
N TRP A 684 2.45 19.26 -12.99
CA TRP A 684 3.58 19.28 -12.05
C TRP A 684 4.86 19.63 -12.80
N TYR A 685 5.70 20.46 -12.19
CA TYR A 685 7.00 20.85 -12.75
C TYR A 685 8.11 20.63 -11.72
N PHE A 686 9.25 20.11 -12.15
CA PHE A 686 10.39 19.89 -11.26
C PHE A 686 11.21 21.17 -11.05
N VAL A 687 11.24 21.66 -9.82
CA VAL A 687 11.96 22.89 -9.44
C VAL A 687 13.35 22.54 -8.90
N ASN A 688 14.33 22.45 -9.81
CA ASN A 688 15.73 22.13 -9.54
C ASN A 688 16.39 22.89 -8.36
N ARG A 689 15.93 24.12 -8.04
CA ARG A 689 16.46 24.87 -6.88
C ARG A 689 16.02 24.26 -5.55
N LEU A 690 14.82 23.69 -5.49
CA LEU A 690 14.22 23.12 -4.28
C LEU A 690 14.32 21.59 -4.22
N ASN A 691 14.65 20.90 -5.32
CA ASN A 691 14.52 19.44 -5.48
C ASN A 691 13.09 18.98 -5.13
N LEU A 692 12.09 19.60 -5.75
CA LEU A 692 10.68 19.32 -5.53
C LEU A 692 9.86 19.39 -6.82
N TRP A 693 8.89 18.51 -6.95
CA TRP A 693 7.79 18.63 -7.90
C TRP A 693 6.67 19.50 -7.33
N LEU A 694 6.34 20.60 -8.01
CA LEU A 694 5.34 21.58 -7.56
C LEU A 694 4.27 21.81 -8.64
N ARG A 695 3.03 22.12 -8.23
CA ARG A 695 1.93 22.41 -9.18
C ARG A 695 2.16 23.73 -9.91
N LYS A 696 1.81 23.76 -11.20
CA LYS A 696 1.79 24.95 -12.08
C LYS A 696 1.27 26.20 -11.39
N GLU A 697 0.16 26.08 -10.67
CA GLU A 697 -0.52 27.20 -10.01
C GLU A 697 0.25 27.75 -8.81
N GLN A 698 0.93 26.90 -8.06
CA GLN A 698 1.81 27.32 -6.97
C GLN A 698 3.03 28.06 -7.53
N ILE A 699 3.64 27.53 -8.60
CA ILE A 699 4.82 28.11 -9.23
C ILE A 699 4.50 29.44 -9.93
N ALA A 700 3.38 29.53 -10.65
CA ALA A 700 2.99 30.71 -11.41
C ALA A 700 2.89 31.97 -10.54
N LYS A 701 2.46 31.85 -9.27
CA LYS A 701 2.41 32.95 -8.28
C LYS A 701 3.77 33.62 -8.06
N ALA A 702 4.88 32.91 -8.25
CA ALA A 702 6.23 33.48 -8.08
C ALA A 702 6.60 34.49 -9.18
N PHE A 703 6.07 34.34 -10.40
CA PHE A 703 6.50 35.12 -11.56
C PHE A 703 5.48 36.21 -11.98
N PRO A 704 5.91 37.29 -12.65
CA PRO A 704 5.00 38.23 -13.28
C PRO A 704 4.21 37.60 -14.43
N HIS A 705 2.92 37.92 -14.58
CA HIS A 705 2.09 37.32 -15.63
C HIS A 705 2.67 37.49 -17.05
N TYR A 706 3.22 38.66 -17.38
CA TYR A 706 3.77 38.91 -18.73
C TYR A 706 4.99 38.04 -19.09
N ASP A 707 5.62 37.39 -18.10
CA ASP A 707 6.78 36.52 -18.27
C ASP A 707 6.41 35.06 -18.55
N ILE A 708 5.18 34.64 -18.21
CA ILE A 708 4.75 33.23 -18.21
C ILE A 708 3.45 32.96 -18.97
N LEU A 709 2.68 33.99 -19.37
CA LEU A 709 1.44 33.82 -20.12
C LEU A 709 1.67 33.85 -21.63
N ASN A 710 0.95 33.00 -22.35
CA ASN A 710 0.83 33.08 -23.80
C ASN A 710 -0.14 34.20 -24.23
N LYS A 711 -0.34 34.35 -25.54
CA LYS A 711 -1.20 35.39 -26.15
C LYS A 711 -2.68 35.29 -25.75
N ASP A 712 -3.12 34.11 -25.33
CA ASP A 712 -4.50 33.83 -24.91
C ASP A 712 -4.70 34.01 -23.40
N GLY A 713 -3.66 34.44 -22.67
CA GLY A 713 -3.69 34.67 -21.23
C GLY A 713 -3.54 33.42 -20.36
N ASN A 714 -3.20 32.27 -20.97
CA ASN A 714 -2.95 31.02 -20.25
C ASN A 714 -1.46 30.84 -19.94
N VAL A 715 -1.12 30.18 -18.84
CA VAL A 715 0.27 29.86 -18.48
C VAL A 715 0.88 28.95 -19.55
N ASP A 716 1.97 29.40 -20.15
CA ASP A 716 2.70 28.69 -21.19
C ASP A 716 3.77 27.78 -20.58
N LYS A 717 3.77 26.51 -21.00
CA LYS A 717 4.68 25.48 -20.47
C LYS A 717 6.15 25.82 -20.70
N ASP A 718 6.51 26.30 -21.89
CA ASP A 718 7.90 26.52 -22.26
C ASP A 718 8.44 27.81 -21.63
N LEU A 719 7.61 28.85 -21.52
CA LEU A 719 7.94 30.05 -20.74
C LEU A 719 8.14 29.74 -19.25
N LEU A 720 7.25 28.93 -18.66
CA LEU A 720 7.35 28.54 -17.25
C LEU A 720 8.58 27.67 -16.98
N LEU A 721 8.87 26.66 -17.82
CA LEU A 721 10.09 25.85 -17.73
C LEU A 721 11.36 26.71 -17.84
N ASN A 722 11.38 27.68 -18.76
CA ASN A 722 12.51 28.60 -18.90
C ASN A 722 12.71 29.44 -17.63
N LYS A 723 11.63 29.90 -16.99
CA LYS A 723 11.68 30.62 -15.71
C LYS A 723 12.14 29.73 -14.54
N ILE A 724 11.67 28.49 -14.47
CA ILE A 724 12.11 27.52 -13.44
C ILE A 724 13.63 27.26 -13.55
N ASN A 725 14.13 27.05 -14.76
CA ASN A 725 15.56 26.77 -15.01
C ASN A 725 16.48 27.96 -14.69
N HIS A 726 15.99 29.20 -14.73
CA HIS A 726 16.77 30.41 -14.47
C HIS A 726 16.36 31.13 -13.17
N MET A 727 15.68 30.45 -12.27
CA MET A 727 15.10 31.02 -11.05
C MET A 727 16.15 31.60 -10.09
N SER A 728 15.95 32.86 -9.70
CA SER A 728 16.82 33.59 -8.76
C SER A 728 16.54 33.26 -7.30
N ASP A 729 17.50 33.56 -6.42
CA ASP A 729 17.36 33.42 -4.96
C ASP A 729 16.09 34.10 -4.42
N ASN A 730 15.68 35.24 -4.99
CA ASN A 730 14.48 35.97 -4.58
C ASN A 730 13.19 35.28 -5.03
N GLU A 731 13.16 34.69 -6.23
CA GLU A 731 12.00 33.93 -6.73
C GLU A 731 11.83 32.62 -5.96
N VAL A 732 12.92 31.93 -5.60
CA VAL A 732 12.89 30.79 -4.67
C VAL A 732 12.35 31.21 -3.30
N LEU A 733 12.84 32.32 -2.73
CA LEU A 733 12.33 32.82 -1.45
C LEU A 733 10.85 33.22 -1.48
N LYS A 734 10.35 33.62 -2.66
CA LYS A 734 8.93 33.94 -2.91
C LYS A 734 8.07 32.68 -3.05
N LEU A 735 8.56 31.60 -3.68
CA LEU A 735 7.88 30.30 -3.62
C LEU A 735 7.71 29.84 -2.16
N LEU A 736 8.77 29.97 -1.37
CA LEU A 736 8.75 29.65 0.07
C LEU A 736 7.93 30.63 0.92
N GLU A 737 7.11 31.51 0.34
CA GLU A 737 6.04 32.25 1.04
C GLU A 737 4.70 31.51 1.02
N ASP A 738 4.54 30.52 0.13
CA ASP A 738 3.46 29.53 0.18
C ASP A 738 3.81 28.51 1.28
N ASP A 739 2.89 28.32 2.22
CA ASP A 739 3.15 27.52 3.43
C ASP A 739 3.32 26.03 3.10
N ASP A 740 2.62 25.50 2.09
CA ASP A 740 2.72 24.10 1.69
C ASP A 740 4.10 23.80 1.09
N ILE A 741 4.59 24.68 0.20
CA ILE A 741 5.95 24.56 -0.36
C ILE A 741 7.01 24.68 0.76
N LEU A 742 6.82 25.61 1.70
CA LEU A 742 7.77 25.81 2.80
C LEU A 742 7.81 24.61 3.75
N VAL A 743 6.66 24.01 4.08
CA VAL A 743 6.57 22.79 4.90
C VAL A 743 7.22 21.62 4.18
N GLU A 744 6.88 21.40 2.91
CA GLU A 744 7.44 20.30 2.13
C GLU A 744 8.96 20.41 2.02
N TYR A 745 9.48 21.59 1.65
CA TYR A 745 10.92 21.82 1.58
C TYR A 745 11.61 21.73 2.94
N TYR A 746 10.95 22.15 4.03
CA TYR A 746 11.50 21.98 5.38
C TYR A 746 11.67 20.51 5.77
N LEU A 747 10.71 19.65 5.40
CA LEU A 747 10.73 18.23 5.69
C LEU A 747 11.73 17.47 4.81
N THR A 748 11.82 17.79 3.51
CA THR A 748 12.54 16.97 2.53
C THR A 748 13.94 17.46 2.18
N LYS A 749 14.34 18.71 2.50
CA LYS A 749 15.64 19.26 2.09
C LYS A 749 16.83 18.38 2.49
N GLU A 750 16.86 17.82 3.70
CA GLU A 750 18.00 16.98 4.15
C GLU A 750 18.12 15.68 3.34
N VAL A 751 17.00 15.02 3.04
CA VAL A 751 17.00 13.75 2.29
C VAL A 751 17.24 13.97 0.80
N THR A 752 16.67 15.04 0.22
CA THR A 752 16.90 15.41 -1.19
C THR A 752 18.32 15.93 -1.44
N ASP A 753 18.92 16.69 -0.51
CA ASP A 753 20.34 17.07 -0.56
C ASP A 753 21.25 15.83 -0.47
N THR A 754 20.88 14.85 0.38
CA THR A 754 21.62 13.60 0.54
C THR A 754 21.57 12.76 -0.73
N HIS A 755 20.39 12.60 -1.34
CA HIS A 755 20.24 11.92 -2.61
C HIS A 755 20.93 12.68 -3.76
N ALA A 756 20.84 14.01 -3.81
CA ALA A 756 21.59 14.81 -4.80
C ALA A 756 23.11 14.59 -4.71
N ARG A 757 23.66 14.38 -3.50
CA ARG A 757 25.07 14.00 -3.31
C ARG A 757 25.36 12.54 -3.70
N GLU A 758 24.42 11.62 -3.48
CA GLU A 758 24.51 10.23 -3.93
C GLU A 758 24.57 10.12 -5.47
N LYS A 759 23.74 10.89 -6.18
CA LYS A 759 23.72 10.96 -7.65
C LYS A 759 25.07 11.31 -8.26
N GLU A 760 25.91 12.10 -7.57
CA GLU A 760 27.27 12.44 -8.02
C GLU A 760 28.22 11.22 -8.08
N PHE A 761 27.89 10.13 -7.37
CA PHE A 761 28.58 8.84 -7.45
C PHE A 761 27.91 7.89 -8.46
N LEU A 762 26.58 7.87 -8.49
CA LEU A 762 25.81 6.90 -9.28
C LEU A 762 25.73 7.23 -10.77
N PHE A 763 25.83 8.50 -11.17
CA PHE A 763 25.62 8.93 -12.56
C PHE A 763 26.78 9.73 -13.15
N ASP A 764 27.04 9.52 -14.45
CA ASP A 764 28.03 10.28 -15.23
C ASP A 764 27.52 11.70 -15.58
N SER A 765 28.38 12.52 -16.21
CA SER A 765 28.00 13.90 -16.59
C SER A 765 26.88 14.01 -17.63
N MET A 766 26.44 12.90 -18.22
CA MET A 766 25.29 12.79 -19.11
C MET A 766 24.05 12.21 -18.41
N GLY A 767 24.11 11.89 -17.11
CA GLY A 767 22.98 11.32 -16.37
C GLY A 767 22.75 9.84 -16.62
N ARG A 768 23.78 9.11 -17.07
CA ARG A 768 23.79 7.65 -17.28
C ARG A 768 24.50 6.94 -16.13
N ASP A 769 24.23 5.66 -15.91
CA ASP A 769 24.91 4.84 -14.89
C ASP A 769 26.44 4.95 -14.94
N ASN A 770 27.07 5.26 -13.79
CA ASN A 770 28.51 5.51 -13.68
C ASN A 770 29.32 4.21 -13.58
N SER A 771 29.76 3.70 -14.73
CA SER A 771 30.61 2.49 -14.84
C SER A 771 31.99 2.60 -14.18
N ASN A 772 32.43 3.79 -13.74
CA ASN A 772 33.72 3.97 -13.06
C ASN A 772 33.63 3.76 -11.54
N LEU A 773 32.42 3.71 -10.95
CA LEU A 773 32.23 3.60 -9.49
C LEU A 773 32.98 2.41 -8.89
N ASP A 774 32.94 1.25 -9.55
CA ASP A 774 33.62 0.02 -9.13
C ASP A 774 35.07 -0.09 -9.59
N GLN A 775 35.51 0.78 -10.51
CA GLN A 775 36.85 0.77 -11.08
C GLN A 775 37.81 1.69 -10.31
N ASP A 776 37.31 2.78 -9.74
CA ASP A 776 38.09 3.70 -8.89
C ASP A 776 37.87 3.38 -7.41
N LEU A 777 38.87 2.75 -6.78
CA LEU A 777 38.87 2.39 -5.36
C LEU A 777 38.59 3.58 -4.43
N LYS A 778 39.03 4.79 -4.78
CA LYS A 778 38.82 5.98 -3.95
C LYS A 778 37.38 6.47 -4.09
N LEU A 779 36.83 6.47 -5.31
CA LEU A 779 35.43 6.81 -5.55
C LEU A 779 34.50 5.82 -4.84
N LYS A 780 34.80 4.52 -4.89
CA LYS A 780 34.08 3.47 -4.16
C LYS A 780 34.17 3.66 -2.65
N GLU A 781 35.34 3.97 -2.10
CA GLU A 781 35.49 4.22 -0.66
C GLU A 781 34.69 5.44 -0.20
N GLU A 782 34.65 6.52 -1.00
CA GLU A 782 33.83 7.70 -0.71
C GLU A 782 32.31 7.40 -0.79
N TYR A 783 31.87 6.56 -1.73
CA TYR A 783 30.48 6.09 -1.82
C TYR A 783 30.07 5.17 -0.66
N ASN A 784 30.95 4.24 -0.26
CA ASN A 784 30.75 3.40 0.92
C ASN A 784 30.63 4.25 2.19
N GLN A 785 31.46 5.29 2.33
CA GLN A 785 31.37 6.23 3.45
C GLN A 785 30.04 6.97 3.46
N LEU A 786 29.53 7.42 2.30
CA LEU A 786 28.20 8.04 2.19
C LEU A 786 27.09 7.05 2.60
N THR A 787 27.01 5.89 1.96
CA THR A 787 25.96 4.89 2.23
C THR A 787 26.00 4.35 3.66
N SER A 788 27.16 4.34 4.33
CA SER A 788 27.27 4.01 5.75
C SER A 788 26.56 4.99 6.70
N THR A 789 26.20 6.18 6.23
CA THR A 789 25.42 7.17 7.01
C THR A 789 23.91 7.01 6.84
N PHE A 790 23.46 6.24 5.85
CA PHE A 790 22.05 6.02 5.57
C PHE A 790 21.40 5.20 6.68
N LYS A 791 20.22 5.66 7.11
CA LYS A 791 19.43 5.12 8.20
C LYS A 791 17.99 5.60 8.01
N MET A 792 17.03 4.88 8.57
CA MET A 792 15.64 5.33 8.54
C MET A 792 15.49 6.66 9.30
N SER A 793 14.97 7.67 8.62
CA SER A 793 14.65 8.96 9.22
C SER A 793 13.43 8.87 10.12
N LYS A 794 13.17 9.93 10.88
CA LYS A 794 11.82 10.20 11.40
C LYS A 794 10.83 10.26 10.23
N PRO A 795 9.56 9.86 10.43
CA PRO A 795 8.58 9.89 9.35
C PRO A 795 8.39 11.33 8.85
N LEU A 796 8.39 11.50 7.53
CA LEU A 796 8.22 12.82 6.90
C LEU A 796 6.75 13.26 6.89
N ARG A 797 5.83 12.35 7.20
CA ARG A 797 4.39 12.58 7.26
C ARG A 797 3.84 12.24 8.66
N LYS A 798 2.68 12.78 9.03
CA LYS A 798 1.98 12.42 10.28
C LYS A 798 1.56 10.94 10.28
N ALA A 799 1.21 10.41 11.45
CA ALA A 799 0.54 9.11 11.52
C ALA A 799 -0.88 9.23 10.97
N LEU A 800 -1.35 8.24 10.19
CA LEU A 800 -2.63 8.31 9.48
C LEU A 800 -3.81 8.56 10.43
N TRP A 801 -3.91 7.77 11.50
CA TRP A 801 -5.00 7.88 12.46
C TRP A 801 -5.03 9.24 13.20
N ASP A 802 -3.89 9.75 13.65
CA ASP A 802 -3.77 11.08 14.29
C ASP A 802 -4.18 12.20 13.32
N PHE A 803 -3.78 12.09 12.05
CA PHE A 803 -4.20 13.03 11.01
C PHE A 803 -5.72 12.97 10.81
N GLU A 804 -6.28 11.80 10.51
CA GLU A 804 -7.71 11.63 10.19
C GLU A 804 -8.64 12.07 11.33
N ASN A 805 -8.29 11.73 12.58
CA ASN A 805 -9.20 11.78 13.73
C ASN A 805 -8.97 12.94 14.71
N LEU A 806 -7.80 13.60 14.66
CA LEU A 806 -7.44 14.65 15.62
C LEU A 806 -6.92 15.91 14.91
N GLU A 807 -5.76 15.79 14.26
CA GLU A 807 -4.99 16.94 13.79
C GLU A 807 -5.63 17.63 12.59
N ARG A 808 -6.19 16.88 11.64
CA ARG A 808 -6.95 17.48 10.52
C ARG A 808 -8.18 18.21 11.04
N LEU A 809 -8.96 17.60 11.94
CA LEU A 809 -10.16 18.21 12.52
C LEU A 809 -9.84 19.50 13.30
N LYS A 810 -8.73 19.53 14.04
CA LYS A 810 -8.26 20.71 14.78
C LYS A 810 -7.89 21.89 13.86
N HIS A 811 -7.33 21.61 12.68
CA HIS A 811 -6.83 22.63 11.76
C HIS A 811 -7.69 22.82 10.50
N HIS A 812 -8.84 22.13 10.42
CA HIS A 812 -9.75 22.16 9.28
C HIS A 812 -10.22 23.59 8.99
N LYS A 813 -10.29 23.93 7.71
CA LYS A 813 -10.81 25.19 7.19
C LYS A 813 -11.74 24.83 6.05
N GLU A 814 -12.98 25.29 6.12
CA GLU A 814 -13.91 25.18 5.01
C GLU A 814 -13.34 25.95 3.80
N ASP A 815 -13.39 25.33 2.62
CA ASP A 815 -13.05 26.00 1.35
C ASP A 815 -14.09 27.12 1.10
N VAL A 816 -13.61 28.37 0.94
CA VAL A 816 -14.43 29.62 0.89
C VAL A 816 -14.89 29.98 -0.52
#